data_AF-A0AA39T3L8-F1
#
_entry.id   AF-A0AA39T3L8-F1
#
_cell.length_a   1.000
_cell.length_b   1.000
_cell.length_c   1.000
_cell.angle_alpha   90.00
_cell.angle_beta   90.00
_cell.angle_gamma   90.00
#
_symmetry.space_group_name_H-M   'P 1'
#
loop_
_entity.id
_entity.type
_entity.pdbx_description
1 polymer ?
#
loop_
_entity_poly.entity_id
_entity_poly.type
_entity_poly.pdbx_seq_one_letter_code
_entity_poly.pdbx_strand_id
1 'polypeptide(L)'
;MHLLFSNPIKISFLFSNLLSSSNSLRLGLSDSLRSRRVIFPYLTTQSSSLSMAAIPPLSPSVVEEGLARKLWIKFRRESVFAMYTPFAVCLASGNLKIETFRHYIAQDVHFLKAFAQAYELAEECADDDDAKLSITELRKGVMEELKMHNSFVQEWGTDLAKEVNNNSATLKYTDFLLATASGKVEGVKGPGKLATPFERTKVAAYTLGAMSPCMRLYGFLGKEFQALVNPNGGDHPYKKWIDNYSSESFQAAALQTEDLLDKLSVSLTGEELSIIEKLYHQAMKLEIDFFCAQPVAQPTVVPLIKEHNPEEDHLILFSDFDLTCTVVDSSAILAEIAIVTAPKSDQNQPECQLSRMSSAELRNTWGLLSGQYTEEYEQCIESILPSKEVKEFNYEALHKALKQLSDFEKRANSRVIESGVLKGISLEDIKRAGERLILQDGCTSFLQKIVKNENLNANVHVLSYCWCGDLIRASFSSGGLNVLDVHANEFVFKESISTGEIVIKVESPIDKVQAFNNIVEKYGNDRKKLTVYVGDSVGDLLCLLEADIGIVIGSSSSLRRIGSQFGVSFVPLYPGLVKKQKEYVEGSSGIWKGRSGILYTVSSWAEVQAFILGWVFQSELLCRFIFWIKLQTRNLGGFKQQMNFISLSI
;
A
#
# COMPACT_ATOMS: atom_id res chain seq x y z
N MET A 1 19.84 -32.43 -24.25
CA MET A 1 18.76 -31.68 -23.57
C MET A 1 18.35 -32.25 -22.20
N HIS A 2 18.90 -33.38 -21.74
CA HIS A 2 18.69 -33.92 -20.38
C HIS A 2 19.99 -33.98 -19.54
N LEU A 3 21.06 -33.31 -19.98
CA LEU A 3 22.42 -33.38 -19.40
C LEU A 3 22.96 -32.02 -18.93
N LEU A 4 22.14 -30.96 -18.91
CA LEU A 4 22.51 -29.63 -18.38
C LEU A 4 21.99 -29.36 -16.97
N PHE A 5 21.22 -30.29 -16.38
CA PHE A 5 20.60 -30.15 -15.05
C PHE A 5 21.17 -31.11 -14.01
N SER A 6 22.40 -31.59 -14.18
CA SER A 6 22.98 -32.55 -13.24
C SER A 6 24.48 -32.32 -13.10
N ASN A 7 24.85 -31.35 -12.27
CA ASN A 7 26.01 -31.53 -11.40
C ASN A 7 25.86 -30.70 -10.10
N PRO A 8 26.04 -31.33 -8.92
CA PRO A 8 25.82 -30.72 -7.62
C PRO A 8 27.11 -30.05 -7.14
N ILE A 9 27.09 -28.76 -6.85
CA ILE A 9 28.18 -28.08 -6.13
C ILE A 9 27.61 -27.59 -4.79
N LYS A 10 27.89 -28.36 -3.74
CA LYS A 10 27.66 -28.00 -2.34
C LYS A 10 28.64 -26.89 -1.95
N ILE A 11 28.16 -25.66 -1.78
CA ILE A 11 28.82 -24.64 -0.96
C ILE A 11 27.73 -23.78 -0.30
N SER A 12 27.30 -24.18 0.89
CA SER A 12 26.81 -23.24 1.91
C SER A 12 28.00 -22.87 2.80
N PHE A 13 27.80 -21.90 3.69
CA PHE A 13 28.80 -21.26 4.58
C PHE A 13 29.44 -20.03 3.95
N LEU A 14 29.13 -18.86 4.48
CA LEU A 14 30.14 -17.82 4.74
C LEU A 14 29.67 -16.67 5.64
N PHE A 15 28.38 -16.50 5.92
CA PHE A 15 27.96 -15.51 6.92
C PHE A 15 27.92 -16.01 8.38
N SER A 16 28.05 -17.31 8.63
CA SER A 16 28.00 -17.86 10.01
C SER A 16 29.28 -17.63 10.82
N ASN A 17 30.40 -17.25 10.18
CA ASN A 17 31.73 -17.26 10.82
C ASN A 17 32.22 -15.89 11.31
N LEU A 18 31.38 -14.84 11.29
CA LEU A 18 31.77 -13.50 11.74
C LEU A 18 31.34 -13.16 13.17
N LEU A 19 30.68 -14.08 13.90
CA LEU A 19 30.25 -13.86 15.30
C LEU A 19 30.89 -14.82 16.34
N SER A 20 31.96 -15.53 16.00
CA SER A 20 32.65 -16.44 16.95
C SER A 20 34.03 -15.94 17.38
N SER A 21 34.16 -14.67 17.79
CA SER A 21 35.35 -14.22 18.52
C SER A 21 35.11 -12.98 19.37
N SER A 22 34.45 -13.16 20.52
CA SER A 22 34.68 -12.30 21.68
C SER A 22 34.35 -13.11 22.94
N ASN A 23 35.42 -13.47 23.65
CA ASN A 23 35.45 -14.42 24.75
C ASN A 23 34.92 -13.81 26.05
N SER A 24 34.16 -14.64 26.76
CA SER A 24 34.20 -14.90 28.21
C SER A 24 34.51 -13.75 29.17
N LEU A 25 33.53 -13.41 30.02
CA LEU A 25 33.73 -13.22 31.47
C LEU A 25 32.35 -13.13 32.13
N ARG A 26 31.90 -14.21 32.79
CA ARG A 26 31.09 -14.10 34.00
C ARG A 26 31.09 -15.42 34.77
N LEU A 27 31.58 -15.29 35.99
CA LEU A 27 31.66 -16.28 37.05
C LEU A 27 30.29 -16.89 37.35
N GLY A 28 30.30 -18.19 37.61
CA GLY A 28 29.14 -18.91 38.12
C GLY A 28 28.78 -18.55 39.55
N LEU A 29 27.51 -18.72 39.87
CA LEU A 29 27.02 -19.15 41.17
C LEU A 29 25.72 -19.93 40.92
N SER A 30 25.72 -21.18 41.35
CA SER A 30 24.56 -22.04 41.48
C SER A 30 23.65 -21.54 42.59
N ASP A 31 22.33 -21.75 42.48
CA ASP A 31 21.63 -22.65 43.40
C ASP A 31 20.14 -22.80 43.04
N SER A 32 19.72 -24.06 43.09
CA SER A 32 18.35 -24.54 42.97
C SER A 32 17.48 -24.14 44.18
N LEU A 33 16.15 -24.06 44.00
CA LEU A 33 15.17 -24.92 44.70
C LEU A 33 13.69 -24.48 44.50
N ARG A 34 12.89 -25.47 44.09
CA ARG A 34 11.50 -25.82 44.50
C ARG A 34 10.35 -24.79 44.48
N SER A 35 9.43 -25.06 43.55
CA SER A 35 8.03 -25.48 43.77
C SER A 35 7.32 -25.09 45.08
N ARG A 36 6.19 -24.39 44.94
CA ARG A 36 4.96 -24.65 45.74
C ARG A 36 3.70 -24.12 45.04
N ARG A 37 2.81 -25.05 44.68
CA ARG A 37 1.37 -24.83 44.46
C ARG A 37 0.67 -24.66 45.81
N VAL A 38 -0.34 -23.78 45.89
CA VAL A 38 -1.39 -23.82 46.93
C VAL A 38 -2.75 -23.59 46.26
N ILE A 39 -3.75 -24.32 46.74
CA ILE A 39 -5.10 -24.56 46.19
C ILE A 39 -6.12 -24.14 47.27
N PHE A 40 -7.10 -23.27 46.88
CA PHE A 40 -8.53 -23.13 47.31
C PHE A 40 -8.88 -22.74 48.79
N PRO A 41 -10.16 -22.37 49.17
CA PRO A 41 -11.40 -22.02 48.43
C PRO A 41 -12.36 -20.90 49.00
N TYR A 42 -13.40 -20.56 48.21
CA TYR A 42 -14.85 -20.28 48.50
C TYR A 42 -15.45 -18.96 49.07
N LEU A 43 -16.56 -18.55 48.39
CA LEU A 43 -17.85 -17.93 48.82
C LEU A 43 -18.12 -16.41 48.68
N THR A 44 -18.83 -16.09 47.58
CA THR A 44 -20.01 -15.21 47.39
C THR A 44 -20.36 -14.09 48.38
N THR A 45 -20.55 -12.85 47.87
CA THR A 45 -21.79 -12.03 47.98
C THR A 45 -21.68 -10.73 47.15
N GLN A 46 -22.84 -10.22 46.73
CA GLN A 46 -23.11 -9.16 45.74
C GLN A 46 -22.64 -7.74 46.15
N SER A 47 -22.25 -6.90 45.18
CA SER A 47 -22.97 -5.65 44.85
C SER A 47 -22.24 -4.88 43.74
N SER A 48 -23.04 -4.40 42.79
CA SER A 48 -22.68 -3.62 41.63
C SER A 48 -22.34 -2.18 41.99
N SER A 49 -21.13 -1.73 41.66
CA SER A 49 -20.84 -0.32 41.39
C SER A 49 -19.87 -0.23 40.21
N LEU A 50 -20.32 0.44 39.14
CA LEU A 50 -19.54 0.75 37.95
C LEU A 50 -18.49 1.81 38.35
N SER A 51 -17.31 1.35 38.74
CA SER A 51 -16.11 2.17 38.87
C SER A 51 -15.56 2.44 37.48
N MET A 52 -15.29 3.71 37.18
CA MET A 52 -14.55 4.13 35.99
C MET A 52 -13.28 3.28 35.83
N ALA A 53 -13.12 2.69 34.65
CA ALA A 53 -11.98 1.85 34.32
C ALA A 53 -10.68 2.65 34.53
N ALA A 54 -9.93 2.25 35.56
CA ALA A 54 -8.59 2.73 35.81
C ALA A 54 -7.69 2.36 34.63
N ILE A 55 -6.95 3.36 34.17
CA ILE A 55 -5.89 3.24 33.17
C ILE A 55 -4.93 2.12 33.61
N PRO A 56 -4.66 1.09 32.79
CA PRO A 56 -3.73 0.04 33.16
C PRO A 56 -2.32 0.63 33.34
N PRO A 57 -1.53 0.12 34.30
CA PRO A 57 -0.19 0.64 34.53
C PRO A 57 0.70 0.42 33.29
N LEU A 58 1.34 1.50 32.85
CA LEU A 58 2.35 1.46 31.80
C LEU A 58 3.44 0.43 32.15
N SER A 59 3.72 -0.47 31.21
CA SER A 59 4.93 -1.28 31.19
C SER A 59 5.31 -1.57 29.73
N PRO A 60 6.61 -1.79 29.40
CA PRO A 60 7.85 -1.19 29.90
C PRO A 60 8.36 -0.09 28.94
N SER A 61 9.39 0.65 29.37
CA SER A 61 10.19 1.65 28.62
C SER A 61 9.89 1.80 27.12
N VAL A 62 9.36 2.95 26.71
CA VAL A 62 9.37 3.39 25.31
C VAL A 62 10.82 3.40 24.85
N VAL A 63 11.24 2.38 24.10
CA VAL A 63 12.50 2.43 23.35
C VAL A 63 12.28 3.55 22.34
N GLU A 64 13.01 4.64 22.49
CA GLU A 64 12.98 5.75 21.55
C GLU A 64 13.28 5.18 20.15
N GLU A 65 12.30 5.21 19.25
CA GLU A 65 12.48 4.62 17.92
C GLU A 65 13.60 5.38 17.17
N GLY A 66 14.60 4.65 16.67
CA GLY A 66 15.71 5.19 15.89
C GLY A 66 15.28 5.89 14.60
N LEU A 67 16.15 6.77 14.08
CA LEU A 67 15.90 7.55 12.85
C LEU A 67 15.64 6.61 11.66
N ALA A 68 16.47 5.59 11.46
CA ALA A 68 16.36 4.66 10.35
C ALA A 68 14.98 3.98 10.31
N ARG A 69 14.50 3.52 11.47
CA ARG A 69 13.17 2.91 11.60
C ARG A 69 12.04 3.90 11.31
N LYS A 70 12.14 5.14 11.79
CA LYS A 70 11.17 6.22 11.49
C LYS A 70 11.10 6.48 9.98
N LEU A 71 12.26 6.52 9.30
CA LEU A 71 12.33 6.72 7.85
C LEU A 71 11.74 5.54 7.08
N TRP A 72 12.03 4.29 7.47
CA TRP A 72 11.43 3.09 6.87
C TRP A 72 9.89 3.09 6.97
N ILE A 73 9.35 3.45 8.15
CA ILE A 73 7.90 3.55 8.35
C ILE A 73 7.31 4.66 7.48
N LYS A 74 7.96 5.83 7.42
CA LYS A 74 7.52 6.99 6.66
C LYS A 74 7.49 6.75 5.14
N PHE A 75 8.47 6.01 4.62
CA PHE A 75 8.59 5.67 3.19
C PHE A 75 8.19 4.22 2.88
N ARG A 76 7.32 3.64 3.71
CA ARG A 76 6.77 2.29 3.47
C ARG A 76 5.98 2.21 2.17
N ARG A 77 5.41 3.33 1.71
CA ARG A 77 4.72 3.42 0.43
C ARG A 77 5.64 3.00 -0.73
N GLU A 78 6.87 3.47 -0.74
CA GLU A 78 7.85 3.20 -1.79
C GLU A 78 8.25 1.72 -1.83
N SER A 79 8.36 1.04 -0.69
CA SER A 79 8.66 -0.40 -0.66
C SER A 79 7.53 -1.23 -1.26
N VAL A 80 6.27 -0.81 -1.08
CA VAL A 80 5.12 -1.41 -1.78
C VAL A 80 5.26 -1.25 -3.29
N PHE A 81 5.61 -0.07 -3.80
CA PHE A 81 5.81 0.13 -5.25
C PHE A 81 6.95 -0.73 -5.81
N ALA A 82 8.07 -0.86 -5.09
CA ALA A 82 9.17 -1.72 -5.49
C ALA A 82 8.73 -3.19 -5.61
N MET A 83 7.99 -3.68 -4.61
CA MET A 83 7.49 -5.05 -4.55
C MET A 83 6.53 -5.39 -5.69
N TYR A 84 5.70 -4.43 -6.10
CA TYR A 84 4.70 -4.57 -7.18
C TYR A 84 5.25 -4.22 -8.57
N THR A 85 6.56 -3.98 -8.73
CA THR A 85 7.12 -3.81 -10.08
C THR A 85 6.95 -5.08 -10.91
N PRO A 86 6.82 -4.97 -12.25
CA PRO A 86 6.72 -6.15 -13.12
C PRO A 86 7.90 -7.11 -12.95
N PHE A 87 9.11 -6.57 -12.73
CA PHE A 87 10.31 -7.34 -12.46
C PHE A 87 10.17 -8.16 -11.17
N ALA A 88 9.83 -7.50 -10.04
CA ALA A 88 9.71 -8.15 -8.74
C ALA A 88 8.63 -9.24 -8.72
N VAL A 89 7.45 -8.96 -9.29
CA VAL A 89 6.36 -9.95 -9.37
C VAL A 89 6.75 -11.15 -10.24
N CYS A 90 7.41 -10.94 -11.38
CA CYS A 90 7.89 -12.05 -12.22
C CYS A 90 8.99 -12.87 -11.51
N LEU A 91 9.90 -12.21 -10.79
CA LEU A 91 10.96 -12.87 -10.02
C LEU A 91 10.37 -13.72 -8.91
N ALA A 92 9.46 -13.17 -8.10
CA ALA A 92 8.77 -13.86 -7.02
C ALA A 92 7.91 -15.04 -7.51
N SER A 93 7.34 -14.93 -8.72
CA SER A 93 6.55 -16.02 -9.32
C SER A 93 7.40 -17.15 -9.89
N GLY A 94 8.70 -16.93 -10.08
CA GLY A 94 9.63 -17.87 -10.67
C GLY A 94 9.56 -17.97 -12.20
N ASN A 95 8.81 -17.08 -12.87
CA ASN A 95 8.66 -17.10 -14.33
C ASN A 95 9.32 -15.91 -15.06
N LEU A 96 10.08 -15.05 -14.36
CA LEU A 96 10.93 -14.05 -15.00
C LEU A 96 11.82 -14.73 -16.06
N LYS A 97 11.91 -14.15 -17.25
CA LYS A 97 12.83 -14.62 -18.29
C LYS A 97 14.28 -14.44 -17.82
N ILE A 98 15.09 -15.48 -18.01
CA ILE A 98 16.48 -15.50 -17.54
C ILE A 98 17.31 -14.35 -18.12
N GLU A 99 17.07 -13.91 -19.35
CA GLU A 99 17.80 -12.78 -19.95
C GLU A 99 17.53 -11.45 -19.23
N THR A 100 16.30 -11.23 -18.74
CA THR A 100 15.98 -10.05 -17.91
C THR A 100 16.73 -10.13 -16.58
N PHE A 101 16.79 -11.32 -15.96
CA PHE A 101 17.55 -11.51 -14.72
C PHE A 101 19.06 -11.29 -14.93
N ARG A 102 19.62 -11.78 -16.03
CA ARG A 102 21.03 -11.53 -16.40
C ARG A 102 21.32 -10.05 -16.59
N HIS A 103 20.43 -9.33 -17.28
CA HIS A 103 20.55 -7.88 -17.45
C HIS A 103 20.54 -7.17 -16.10
N TYR A 104 19.62 -7.54 -15.20
CA TYR A 104 19.55 -7.02 -13.85
C TYR A 104 20.86 -7.24 -13.07
N ILE A 105 21.40 -8.46 -13.06
CA ILE A 105 22.69 -8.76 -12.40
C ILE A 105 23.84 -7.94 -13.02
N ALA A 106 23.85 -7.75 -14.34
CA ALA A 106 24.87 -6.92 -15.00
C ALA A 106 24.80 -5.45 -14.56
N GLN A 107 23.59 -4.88 -14.43
CA GLN A 107 23.41 -3.52 -13.89
C GLN A 107 23.78 -3.44 -12.40
N ASP A 108 23.44 -4.48 -11.64
CA ASP A 108 23.71 -4.57 -10.20
C ASP A 108 25.22 -4.63 -9.91
N VAL A 109 26.02 -5.28 -10.76
CA VAL A 109 27.49 -5.24 -10.68
C VAL A 109 28.05 -3.81 -10.76
N HIS A 110 27.47 -2.95 -11.61
CA HIS A 110 27.88 -1.54 -11.69
C HIS A 110 27.42 -0.74 -10.47
N PHE A 111 26.20 -1.01 -9.99
CA PHE A 111 25.68 -0.41 -8.77
C PHE A 111 26.53 -0.77 -7.54
N LEU A 112 26.83 -2.05 -7.32
CA LEU A 112 27.63 -2.53 -6.19
C LEU A 112 29.06 -1.97 -6.18
N LYS A 113 29.67 -1.69 -7.35
CA LYS A 113 30.96 -0.98 -7.41
C LYS A 113 30.87 0.43 -6.83
N ALA A 114 29.84 1.18 -7.22
CA ALA A 114 29.58 2.51 -6.67
C ALA A 114 29.20 2.43 -5.18
N PHE A 115 28.46 1.40 -4.78
CA PHE A 115 28.07 1.16 -3.39
C PHE A 115 29.28 0.87 -2.49
N ALA A 116 30.20 0.02 -2.95
CA ALA A 116 31.47 -0.24 -2.25
C ALA A 116 32.34 1.03 -2.12
N GLN A 117 32.42 1.83 -3.18
CA GLN A 117 33.14 3.11 -3.17
C GLN A 117 32.49 4.13 -2.22
N ALA A 118 31.15 4.15 -2.14
CA ALA A 118 30.45 5.02 -1.20
C ALA A 118 30.73 4.64 0.26
N TYR A 119 30.80 3.35 0.58
CA TYR A 119 31.25 2.91 1.91
C TYR A 119 32.71 3.30 2.18
N GLU A 120 33.60 3.18 1.21
CA GLU A 120 35.00 3.61 1.37
C GLU A 120 35.10 5.11 1.71
N LEU A 121 34.36 5.96 0.98
CA LEU A 121 34.30 7.40 1.28
C LEU A 121 33.64 7.69 2.63
N ALA A 122 32.61 6.92 3.02
CA ALA A 122 31.99 7.05 4.33
C ALA A 122 32.94 6.65 5.48
N GLU A 123 33.73 5.58 5.28
CA GLU A 123 34.78 5.12 6.20
C GLU A 123 35.84 6.22 6.38
N GLU A 124 36.30 6.81 5.28
CA GLU A 124 37.19 7.97 5.30
C GLU A 124 36.56 9.20 5.95
N CYS A 125 35.24 9.29 6.05
CA CYS A 125 34.54 10.42 6.66
C CYS A 125 34.15 10.19 8.13
N ALA A 126 34.12 8.95 8.61
CA ALA A 126 33.84 8.65 10.00
C ALA A 126 35.02 9.06 10.90
N ASP A 127 34.72 9.69 12.04
CA ASP A 127 35.75 10.05 13.03
C ASP A 127 35.97 8.92 14.06
N ASP A 128 34.88 8.29 14.51
CA ASP A 128 34.83 7.20 15.49
C ASP A 128 35.35 5.87 14.93
N ASP A 129 36.28 5.22 15.63
CA ASP A 129 36.94 4.00 15.15
C ASP A 129 35.98 2.80 15.11
N ASP A 130 35.02 2.69 16.04
CA ASP A 130 33.99 1.64 16.00
C ASP A 130 33.08 1.80 14.78
N ALA A 131 32.74 3.05 14.43
CA ALA A 131 31.99 3.36 13.21
C ALA A 131 32.79 3.00 11.96
N LYS A 132 34.09 3.32 11.88
CA LYS A 132 34.96 2.91 10.75
C LYS A 132 34.98 1.41 10.59
N LEU A 133 35.23 0.67 11.67
CA LEU A 133 35.26 -0.80 11.64
C LEU A 133 33.94 -1.38 11.13
N SER A 134 32.81 -0.85 11.62
CA SER A 134 31.48 -1.27 11.15
C SER A 134 31.28 -1.00 9.66
N ILE A 135 31.73 0.15 9.15
CA ILE A 135 31.66 0.47 7.70
C ILE A 135 32.57 -0.45 6.89
N THR A 136 33.77 -0.77 7.38
CA THR A 136 34.70 -1.70 6.73
C THR A 136 34.09 -3.10 6.60
N GLU A 137 33.40 -3.58 7.64
CA GLU A 137 32.69 -4.86 7.61
C GLU A 137 31.56 -4.88 6.58
N LEU A 138 30.72 -3.82 6.55
CA LEU A 138 29.67 -3.68 5.55
C LEU A 138 30.25 -3.63 4.12
N ARG A 139 31.32 -2.86 3.92
CA ARG A 139 32.04 -2.79 2.63
C ARG A 139 32.57 -4.16 2.20
N LYS A 140 33.10 -4.95 3.14
CA LYS A 140 33.58 -6.31 2.86
C LYS A 140 32.45 -7.22 2.38
N GLY A 141 31.26 -7.14 2.99
CA GLY A 141 30.09 -7.89 2.54
C GLY A 141 29.70 -7.58 1.09
N VAL A 142 29.69 -6.31 0.71
CA VAL A 142 29.43 -5.87 -0.68
C VAL A 142 30.49 -6.41 -1.65
N MET A 143 31.77 -6.41 -1.25
CA MET A 143 32.85 -6.94 -2.07
C MET A 143 32.76 -8.46 -2.25
N GLU A 144 32.20 -9.18 -1.28
CA GLU A 144 31.91 -10.62 -1.38
C GLU A 144 30.74 -10.88 -2.34
N GLU A 145 29.68 -10.08 -2.26
CA GLU A 145 28.56 -10.14 -3.21
C GLU A 145 29.01 -9.84 -4.65
N LEU A 146 29.84 -8.81 -4.84
CA LEU A 146 30.41 -8.49 -6.15
C LEU A 146 31.23 -9.65 -6.73
N LYS A 147 31.98 -10.39 -5.89
CA LYS A 147 32.69 -11.61 -6.32
C LYS A 147 31.71 -12.71 -6.72
N MET A 148 30.60 -12.87 -5.98
CA MET A 148 29.53 -13.81 -6.32
C MET A 148 28.93 -13.47 -7.69
N HIS A 149 28.50 -12.23 -7.93
CA HIS A 149 27.94 -11.84 -9.23
C HIS A 149 28.92 -12.01 -10.37
N ASN A 150 30.20 -11.67 -10.17
CA ASN A 150 31.23 -11.91 -11.18
C ASN A 150 31.38 -13.40 -11.53
N SER A 151 31.27 -14.31 -10.55
CA SER A 151 31.28 -15.76 -10.83
C SER A 151 30.07 -16.19 -11.66
N PHE A 152 28.86 -15.67 -11.41
CA PHE A 152 27.69 -15.96 -12.24
C PHE A 152 27.84 -15.45 -13.68
N VAL A 153 28.36 -14.24 -13.85
CA VAL A 153 28.61 -13.65 -15.17
C VAL A 153 29.64 -14.49 -15.94
N GLN A 154 30.72 -14.95 -15.29
CA GLN A 154 31.71 -15.83 -15.91
C GLN A 154 31.14 -17.19 -16.32
N GLU A 155 30.30 -17.80 -15.49
CA GLU A 155 29.60 -19.07 -15.80
C GLU A 155 28.67 -18.96 -17.01
N TRP A 156 28.12 -17.78 -17.30
CA TRP A 156 27.28 -17.53 -18.46
C TRP A 156 28.05 -17.30 -19.77
N GLY A 157 29.38 -17.36 -19.75
CA GLY A 157 30.22 -17.42 -20.95
C GLY A 157 30.43 -16.09 -21.68
N THR A 158 30.04 -14.96 -21.09
CA THR A 158 30.24 -13.60 -21.62
C THR A 158 30.51 -12.63 -20.47
N ASP A 159 31.41 -11.65 -20.66
CA ASP A 159 31.61 -10.55 -19.71
C ASP A 159 30.45 -9.54 -19.88
N LEU A 160 29.23 -9.98 -19.57
CA LEU A 160 27.99 -9.22 -19.77
C LEU A 160 28.06 -7.84 -19.09
N ALA A 161 28.82 -7.71 -18.00
CA ALA A 161 29.04 -6.43 -17.34
C ALA A 161 29.83 -5.42 -18.19
N LYS A 162 30.67 -5.88 -19.13
CA LYS A 162 31.37 -5.02 -20.10
C LYS A 162 30.56 -4.77 -21.38
N GLU A 163 29.67 -5.69 -21.75
CA GLU A 163 28.88 -5.59 -22.98
C GLU A 163 27.55 -4.83 -22.77
N VAL A 164 26.96 -4.92 -21.58
CA VAL A 164 25.72 -4.23 -21.24
C VAL A 164 26.04 -2.82 -20.73
N ASN A 165 25.72 -1.81 -21.54
CA ASN A 165 25.81 -0.41 -21.14
C ASN A 165 24.91 -0.13 -19.92
N ASN A 166 25.36 0.75 -19.03
CA ASN A 166 24.55 1.18 -17.90
C ASN A 166 23.26 1.85 -18.42
N ASN A 167 22.12 1.39 -17.92
CA ASN A 167 20.86 2.04 -18.20
C ASN A 167 20.77 3.37 -17.43
N SER A 168 19.84 4.24 -17.83
CA SER A 168 19.72 5.57 -17.23
C SER A 168 19.37 5.53 -15.74
N ALA A 169 18.66 4.51 -15.25
CA ALA A 169 18.29 4.41 -13.84
C ALA A 169 19.52 4.05 -12.99
N THR A 170 20.31 3.07 -13.44
CA THR A 170 21.57 2.67 -12.80
C THR A 170 22.53 3.85 -12.72
N LEU A 171 22.75 4.59 -13.81
CA LEU A 171 23.61 5.78 -13.82
C LEU A 171 23.14 6.85 -12.82
N LYS A 172 21.83 7.18 -12.84
CA LYS A 172 21.27 8.17 -11.91
C LYS A 172 21.48 7.75 -10.46
N TYR A 173 21.33 6.46 -10.16
CA TYR A 173 21.49 5.97 -8.80
C TYR A 173 22.97 5.98 -8.37
N THR A 174 23.88 5.48 -9.21
CA THR A 174 25.31 5.52 -8.90
C THR A 174 25.83 6.95 -8.75
N ASP A 175 25.40 7.88 -9.62
CA ASP A 175 25.79 9.29 -9.56
C ASP A 175 25.27 9.96 -8.29
N PHE A 176 24.01 9.70 -7.91
CA PHE A 176 23.42 10.19 -6.67
C PHE A 176 24.22 9.70 -5.45
N LEU A 177 24.53 8.40 -5.41
CA LEU A 177 25.22 7.82 -4.26
C LEU A 177 26.65 8.35 -4.12
N LEU A 178 27.41 8.39 -5.21
CA LEU A 178 28.78 8.90 -5.22
C LEU A 178 28.84 10.41 -4.97
N ALA A 179 27.87 11.18 -5.47
CA ALA A 179 27.76 12.60 -5.16
C ALA A 179 27.53 12.83 -3.66
N THR A 180 26.60 12.07 -3.06
CA THR A 180 26.35 12.10 -1.61
C THR A 180 27.61 11.77 -0.81
N ALA A 181 28.27 10.66 -1.16
CA ALA A 181 29.49 10.19 -0.49
C ALA A 181 30.68 11.14 -0.64
N SER A 182 30.74 11.88 -1.75
CA SER A 182 31.76 12.93 -1.98
C SER A 182 31.42 14.26 -1.30
N GLY A 183 30.36 14.32 -0.48
CA GLY A 183 29.91 15.54 0.20
C GLY A 183 29.27 16.59 -0.72
N LYS A 184 28.82 16.21 -1.93
CA LYS A 184 28.05 17.09 -2.84
C LYS A 184 26.57 17.09 -2.45
N VAL A 185 26.31 17.43 -1.19
CA VAL A 185 24.97 17.49 -0.59
C VAL A 185 24.73 18.92 -0.10
N GLU A 186 23.48 19.37 -0.19
CA GLU A 186 23.06 20.64 0.42
C GLU A 186 23.46 20.70 1.90
N GLY A 187 23.96 21.85 2.37
CA GLY A 187 24.42 22.01 3.75
C GLY A 187 25.86 21.56 4.04
N VAL A 188 26.54 20.90 3.10
CA VAL A 188 27.97 20.57 3.18
C VAL A 188 28.79 21.59 2.39
N LYS A 189 29.80 22.21 3.01
CA LYS A 189 30.70 23.17 2.35
C LYS A 189 31.74 22.49 1.45
N GLY A 190 31.30 21.72 0.45
CA GLY A 190 32.11 21.18 -0.64
C GLY A 190 33.27 20.24 -0.25
N PRO A 191 33.82 19.49 -1.22
CA PRO A 191 34.92 18.54 -0.99
C PRO A 191 36.30 19.20 -0.80
N GLY A 192 36.41 20.52 -0.99
CA GLY A 192 37.67 21.26 -0.91
C GLY A 192 37.97 21.76 0.50
N LYS A 193 38.47 20.85 1.36
CA LYS A 193 38.68 20.99 2.82
C LYS A 193 37.38 21.02 3.63
N LEU A 194 36.79 19.86 3.85
CA LEU A 194 35.96 19.63 5.04
C LEU A 194 36.81 20.04 6.26
N ALA A 195 36.38 21.08 6.97
CA ALA A 195 37.25 21.85 7.85
C ALA A 195 37.36 21.23 9.25
N THR A 196 36.43 20.35 9.63
CA THR A 196 36.39 19.74 10.96
C THR A 196 36.03 18.25 10.92
N PRO A 197 36.46 17.44 11.91
CA PRO A 197 36.01 16.06 12.08
C PRO A 197 34.49 15.92 12.12
N PHE A 198 33.79 16.90 12.70
CA PHE A 198 32.33 16.95 12.71
C PHE A 198 31.74 17.03 11.30
N GLU A 199 32.23 17.92 10.43
CA GLU A 199 31.76 18.03 9.04
C GLU A 199 32.00 16.75 8.23
N ARG A 200 33.08 16.01 8.51
CA ARG A 200 33.33 14.70 7.91
C ARG A 200 32.31 13.66 8.39
N THR A 201 32.08 13.54 9.69
CA THR A 201 31.10 12.60 10.25
C THR A 201 29.69 12.84 9.69
N LYS A 202 29.33 14.11 9.41
CA LYS A 202 28.06 14.43 8.72
C LYS A 202 27.94 13.81 7.33
N VAL A 203 29.01 13.82 6.53
CA VAL A 203 29.03 13.18 5.21
C VAL A 203 28.86 11.66 5.36
N ALA A 204 29.50 11.04 6.35
CA ALA A 204 29.29 9.62 6.64
C ALA A 204 27.82 9.31 7.00
N ALA A 205 27.20 10.12 7.86
CA ALA A 205 25.78 9.99 8.21
C ALA A 205 24.85 10.15 6.99
N TYR A 206 25.11 11.14 6.13
CA TYR A 206 24.34 11.37 4.90
C TYR A 206 24.49 10.21 3.90
N THR A 207 25.71 9.67 3.79
CA THR A 207 26.01 8.52 2.94
C THR A 207 25.25 7.29 3.41
N LEU A 208 25.30 6.98 4.72
CA LEU A 208 24.50 5.91 5.30
C LEU A 208 23.00 6.16 5.10
N GLY A 209 22.51 7.39 5.27
CA GLY A 209 21.13 7.78 4.99
C GLY A 209 20.67 7.43 3.56
N ALA A 210 21.57 7.57 2.58
CA ALA A 210 21.33 7.21 1.18
C ALA A 210 21.49 5.70 0.89
N MET A 211 22.21 4.95 1.74
CA MET A 211 22.52 3.52 1.54
C MET A 211 21.60 2.58 2.33
N SER A 212 21.20 2.96 3.55
CA SER A 212 20.28 2.21 4.41
C SER A 212 19.00 1.71 3.70
N PRO A 213 18.29 2.51 2.88
CA PRO A 213 17.08 2.03 2.22
C PRO A 213 17.31 0.86 1.27
N CYS A 214 18.46 0.80 0.56
CA CYS A 214 18.83 -0.32 -0.29
C CYS A 214 18.91 -1.62 0.53
N MET A 215 19.74 -1.61 1.58
CA MET A 215 19.93 -2.77 2.46
C MET A 215 18.60 -3.22 3.09
N ARG A 216 17.80 -2.27 3.58
CA ARG A 216 16.51 -2.56 4.20
C ARG A 216 15.49 -3.11 3.20
N LEU A 217 15.38 -2.51 2.01
CA LEU A 217 14.43 -2.90 0.99
C LEU A 217 14.71 -4.30 0.45
N TYR A 218 15.97 -4.62 0.13
CA TYR A 218 16.35 -5.95 -0.32
C TYR A 218 16.07 -7.03 0.75
N GLY A 219 16.38 -6.72 2.01
CA GLY A 219 16.05 -7.60 3.12
C GLY A 219 14.54 -7.83 3.27
N PHE A 220 13.74 -6.78 3.12
CA PHE A 220 12.28 -6.86 3.11
C PHE A 220 11.76 -7.73 1.95
N LEU A 221 12.17 -7.44 0.70
CA LEU A 221 11.75 -8.20 -0.49
C LEU A 221 12.15 -9.67 -0.39
N GLY A 222 13.37 -9.96 0.09
CA GLY A 222 13.83 -11.33 0.32
C GLY A 222 12.89 -12.11 1.25
N LYS A 223 12.48 -11.52 2.38
CA LYS A 223 11.54 -12.16 3.32
C LYS A 223 10.15 -12.35 2.72
N GLU A 224 9.63 -11.34 2.03
CA GLU A 224 8.31 -11.42 1.36
C GLU A 224 8.31 -12.53 0.30
N PHE A 225 9.37 -12.63 -0.52
CA PHE A 225 9.43 -13.65 -1.58
C PHE A 225 9.68 -15.04 -0.99
N GLN A 226 10.47 -15.15 0.07
CA GLN A 226 10.72 -16.42 0.76
C GLN A 226 9.42 -17.06 1.30
N ALA A 227 8.45 -16.24 1.73
CA ALA A 227 7.15 -16.72 2.18
C ALA A 227 6.28 -17.32 1.04
N LEU A 228 6.62 -17.04 -0.22
CA LEU A 228 5.90 -17.50 -1.42
C LEU A 228 6.54 -18.76 -2.04
N VAL A 229 7.79 -19.05 -1.72
CA VAL A 229 8.49 -20.23 -2.22
C VAL A 229 7.95 -21.47 -1.50
N ASN A 230 7.39 -22.42 -2.27
CA ASN A 230 6.89 -23.68 -1.73
C ASN A 230 8.05 -24.52 -1.16
N PRO A 231 8.07 -24.83 0.15
CA PRO A 231 9.13 -25.65 0.76
C PRO A 231 9.23 -27.06 0.17
N ASN A 232 8.11 -27.57 -0.38
CA ASN A 232 7.97 -28.93 -0.91
C ASN A 232 7.83 -28.96 -2.44
N GLY A 233 7.91 -27.81 -3.11
CA GLY A 233 7.82 -27.70 -4.58
C GLY A 233 9.18 -27.89 -5.26
N GLY A 234 9.17 -28.11 -6.58
CA GLY A 234 10.40 -28.17 -7.39
C GLY A 234 11.25 -26.89 -7.28
N ASP A 235 12.48 -26.97 -7.78
CA ASP A 235 13.51 -25.94 -7.63
C ASP A 235 13.05 -24.58 -8.20
N HIS A 236 12.91 -23.56 -7.34
CA HIS A 236 12.55 -22.21 -7.78
C HIS A 236 13.77 -21.58 -8.51
N PRO A 237 13.66 -21.11 -9.77
CA PRO A 237 14.83 -20.69 -10.56
C PRO A 237 15.69 -19.61 -9.90
N TYR A 238 15.05 -18.76 -9.09
CA TYR A 238 15.70 -17.65 -8.37
C TYR A 238 15.88 -17.90 -6.87
N LYS A 239 15.80 -19.16 -6.41
CA LYS A 239 15.87 -19.51 -4.97
C LYS A 239 17.12 -18.94 -4.30
N LYS A 240 18.28 -18.99 -4.95
CA LYS A 240 19.55 -18.47 -4.40
C LYS A 240 19.48 -16.97 -4.07
N TRP A 241 18.88 -16.17 -4.96
CA TRP A 241 18.69 -14.74 -4.75
C TRP A 241 17.78 -14.51 -3.54
N ILE A 242 16.66 -15.24 -3.47
CA ILE A 242 15.68 -15.15 -2.37
C ILE A 242 16.31 -15.57 -1.03
N ASP A 243 17.01 -16.70 -1.00
CA ASP A 243 17.71 -17.23 0.18
C ASP A 243 18.76 -16.23 0.69
N ASN A 244 19.52 -15.58 -0.22
CA ASN A 244 20.56 -14.63 0.15
C ASN A 244 19.98 -13.42 0.89
N TYR A 245 19.02 -12.72 0.29
CA TYR A 245 18.45 -11.51 0.89
C TYR A 245 17.50 -11.81 2.07
N SER A 246 16.93 -13.02 2.15
CA SER A 246 16.14 -13.47 3.30
C SER A 246 16.98 -14.05 4.44
N SER A 247 18.29 -14.27 4.23
CA SER A 247 19.20 -14.88 5.22
C SER A 247 19.33 -14.02 6.49
N GLU A 248 19.50 -14.64 7.65
CA GLU A 248 19.69 -13.94 8.93
C GLU A 248 20.88 -12.98 8.88
N SER A 249 21.91 -13.32 8.12
CA SER A 249 23.09 -12.51 7.97
C SER A 249 22.89 -11.26 7.13
N PHE A 250 22.13 -11.33 6.04
CA PHE A 250 21.78 -10.13 5.28
C PHE A 250 20.90 -9.21 6.12
N GLN A 251 19.96 -9.79 6.89
CA GLN A 251 19.12 -9.03 7.82
C GLN A 251 19.96 -8.35 8.91
N ALA A 252 20.98 -9.03 9.44
CA ALA A 252 21.91 -8.46 10.41
C ALA A 252 22.74 -7.32 9.82
N ALA A 253 23.22 -7.44 8.58
CA ALA A 253 23.94 -6.35 7.90
C ALA A 253 23.05 -5.13 7.61
N ALA A 254 21.78 -5.36 7.24
CA ALA A 254 20.80 -4.28 7.10
C ALA A 254 20.57 -3.57 8.44
N LEU A 255 20.38 -4.32 9.53
CA LEU A 255 20.23 -3.76 10.87
C LEU A 255 21.50 -3.00 11.32
N GLN A 256 22.69 -3.56 11.09
CA GLN A 256 23.96 -2.89 11.39
C GLN A 256 24.08 -1.54 10.65
N THR A 257 23.60 -1.48 9.40
CA THR A 257 23.58 -0.23 8.62
C THR A 257 22.60 0.79 9.21
N GLU A 258 21.43 0.34 9.70
CA GLU A 258 20.44 1.19 10.37
C GLU A 258 20.93 1.70 11.73
N ASP A 259 21.50 0.82 12.57
CA ASP A 259 22.07 1.16 13.88
C ASP A 259 23.22 2.17 13.75
N LEU A 260 24.05 2.02 12.71
CA LEU A 260 25.14 2.94 12.43
C LEU A 260 24.62 4.31 11.96
N LEU A 261 23.59 4.34 11.11
CA LEU A 261 22.93 5.59 10.74
C LEU A 261 22.38 6.31 11.98
N ASP A 262 21.70 5.56 12.86
CA ASP A 262 21.17 6.10 14.12
C ASP A 262 22.29 6.68 14.98
N LYS A 263 23.38 5.93 15.19
CA LYS A 263 24.56 6.38 15.94
C LYS A 263 25.17 7.67 15.37
N LEU A 264 25.39 7.73 14.05
CA LEU A 264 26.00 8.91 13.42
C LEU A 264 25.04 10.12 13.35
N SER A 265 23.74 9.90 13.53
CA SER A 265 22.72 10.95 13.49
C SER A 265 22.48 11.66 14.82
N VAL A 266 22.97 11.12 15.95
CA VAL A 266 22.68 11.63 17.31
C VAL A 266 23.05 13.11 17.50
N SER A 267 24.14 13.57 16.89
CA SER A 267 24.65 14.94 17.06
C SER A 267 24.13 15.92 16.00
N LEU A 268 23.26 15.47 15.10
CA LEU A 268 22.74 16.28 14.00
C LEU A 268 21.57 17.17 14.45
N THR A 269 21.51 18.35 13.85
CA THR A 269 20.37 19.27 14.01
C THR A 269 19.14 18.80 13.24
N GLY A 270 17.97 19.36 13.54
CA GLY A 270 16.72 19.02 12.84
C GLY A 270 16.78 19.29 11.32
N GLU A 271 17.51 20.31 10.88
CA GLU A 271 17.73 20.60 9.45
C GLU A 271 18.60 19.52 8.80
N GLU A 272 19.65 19.06 9.48
CA GLU A 272 20.54 18.02 8.99
C GLU A 272 19.85 16.64 8.96
N LEU A 273 18.97 16.35 9.92
CA LEU A 273 18.11 15.16 9.89
C LEU A 273 17.11 15.20 8.73
N SER A 274 16.57 16.38 8.40
CA SER A 274 15.71 16.55 7.22
C SER A 274 16.44 16.28 5.91
N ILE A 275 17.75 16.56 5.84
CA ILE A 275 18.59 16.20 4.68
C ILE A 275 18.69 14.68 4.56
N ILE A 276 18.97 13.96 5.66
CA ILE A 276 18.97 12.48 5.66
C ILE A 276 17.63 11.93 5.18
N GLU A 277 16.52 12.49 5.65
CA GLU A 277 15.18 12.09 5.19
C GLU A 277 15.02 12.23 3.67
N LYS A 278 15.44 13.37 3.10
CA LYS A 278 15.38 13.61 1.65
C LYS A 278 16.24 12.60 0.88
N LEU A 279 17.46 12.32 1.38
CA LEU A 279 18.37 11.35 0.77
C LEU A 279 17.79 9.93 0.80
N TYR A 280 17.25 9.52 1.95
CA TYR A 280 16.62 8.22 2.13
C TYR A 280 15.44 8.05 1.16
N HIS A 281 14.56 9.05 1.08
CA HIS A 281 13.42 9.04 0.16
C HIS A 281 13.86 8.99 -1.31
N GLN A 282 14.89 9.76 -1.68
CA GLN A 282 15.42 9.77 -3.03
C GLN A 282 16.02 8.41 -3.41
N ALA A 283 16.74 7.76 -2.50
CA ALA A 283 17.25 6.40 -2.70
C ALA A 283 16.10 5.39 -2.89
N MET A 284 15.04 5.44 -2.08
CA MET A 284 13.86 4.59 -2.27
C MET A 284 13.21 4.76 -3.65
N LYS A 285 13.15 6.00 -4.19
CA LYS A 285 12.65 6.23 -5.56
C LYS A 285 13.56 5.65 -6.62
N LEU A 286 14.88 5.81 -6.45
CA LEU A 286 15.88 5.28 -7.38
C LEU A 286 15.89 3.75 -7.39
N GLU A 287 15.62 3.09 -6.26
CA GLU A 287 15.41 1.65 -6.19
C GLU A 287 14.23 1.19 -7.05
N ILE A 288 13.08 1.86 -6.92
CA ILE A 288 11.90 1.53 -7.74
C ILE A 288 12.22 1.77 -9.22
N ASP A 289 12.87 2.88 -9.56
CA ASP A 289 13.30 3.18 -10.93
C ASP A 289 14.28 2.13 -11.46
N PHE A 290 15.18 1.62 -10.62
CA PHE A 290 16.11 0.54 -10.96
C PHE A 290 15.36 -0.75 -11.31
N PHE A 291 14.36 -1.15 -10.53
CA PHE A 291 13.50 -2.30 -10.85
C PHE A 291 12.62 -2.07 -12.09
N CYS A 292 12.07 -0.87 -12.25
CA CYS A 292 11.24 -0.50 -13.41
C CYS A 292 12.03 -0.43 -14.72
N ALA A 293 13.32 -0.12 -14.68
CA ALA A 293 14.18 -0.04 -15.86
C ALA A 293 14.55 -1.41 -16.44
N GLN A 294 14.28 -2.51 -15.73
CA GLN A 294 14.62 -3.85 -16.20
C GLN A 294 13.75 -4.26 -17.40
N PRO A 295 14.33 -4.85 -18.46
CA PRO A 295 13.61 -5.16 -19.69
C PRO A 295 12.71 -6.39 -19.53
N VAL A 296 11.52 -6.20 -18.96
CA VAL A 296 10.49 -7.24 -18.79
C VAL A 296 9.65 -7.34 -20.07
N ALA A 297 10.14 -8.13 -21.03
CA ALA A 297 9.49 -8.34 -22.33
C ALA A 297 8.34 -9.36 -22.29
N GLN A 298 8.18 -10.10 -21.20
CA GLN A 298 7.06 -11.02 -21.02
C GLN A 298 5.78 -10.29 -20.61
N PRO A 299 4.60 -10.84 -20.92
CA PRO A 299 3.33 -10.36 -20.39
C PRO A 299 3.33 -10.37 -18.85
N THR A 300 2.77 -9.32 -18.23
CA THR A 300 2.76 -9.14 -16.78
C THR A 300 1.36 -8.81 -16.28
N VAL A 301 0.98 -9.33 -15.11
CA VAL A 301 -0.31 -9.02 -14.45
C VAL A 301 -0.32 -7.66 -13.75
N VAL A 302 0.84 -6.99 -13.69
CA VAL A 302 1.05 -5.68 -13.05
C VAL A 302 1.92 -4.78 -13.95
N PRO A 303 1.72 -3.44 -13.94
CA PRO A 303 0.48 -2.80 -13.49
C PRO A 303 -0.71 -3.25 -14.36
N LEU A 304 -1.90 -3.28 -13.77
CA LEU A 304 -3.12 -3.73 -14.45
C LEU A 304 -3.37 -2.98 -15.76
N ILE A 305 -3.04 -1.69 -15.79
CA ILE A 305 -3.22 -0.83 -16.96
C ILE A 305 -2.17 -1.01 -18.05
N LYS A 306 -1.13 -1.84 -17.86
CA LYS A 306 -0.03 -1.97 -18.84
C LYS A 306 -0.51 -2.46 -20.20
N GLU A 307 -1.42 -3.44 -20.20
CA GLU A 307 -2.00 -4.04 -21.40
C GLU A 307 -3.35 -3.40 -21.77
N HIS A 308 -3.75 -2.32 -21.07
CA HIS A 308 -5.01 -1.65 -21.32
C HIS A 308 -4.94 -0.84 -22.62
N ASN A 309 -5.80 -1.16 -23.58
CA ASN A 309 -5.96 -0.43 -24.82
C ASN A 309 -7.18 0.51 -24.75
N PRO A 310 -7.02 1.84 -24.61
CA PRO A 310 -8.14 2.77 -24.40
C PRO A 310 -9.17 2.81 -25.54
N GLU A 311 -8.81 2.34 -26.74
CA GLU A 311 -9.70 2.23 -27.89
C GLU A 311 -10.68 1.04 -27.76
N GLU A 312 -10.27 -0.02 -27.06
CA GLU A 312 -10.98 -1.31 -26.98
C GLU A 312 -11.46 -1.66 -25.56
N ASP A 313 -10.73 -1.20 -24.55
CA ASP A 313 -10.94 -1.50 -23.13
C ASP A 313 -11.54 -0.29 -22.40
N HIS A 314 -12.32 -0.57 -21.36
CA HIS A 314 -12.91 0.44 -20.48
C HIS A 314 -12.72 0.02 -19.02
N LEU A 315 -11.98 0.82 -18.24
CA LEU A 315 -11.80 0.58 -16.81
C LEU A 315 -12.89 1.29 -16.00
N ILE A 316 -13.66 0.54 -15.23
CA ILE A 316 -14.70 1.10 -14.35
C ILE A 316 -14.30 0.79 -12.91
N LEU A 317 -13.85 1.82 -12.19
CA LEU A 317 -13.46 1.72 -10.79
C LEU A 317 -14.62 2.14 -9.90
N PHE A 318 -14.94 1.30 -8.94
CA PHE A 318 -15.87 1.58 -7.85
C PHE A 318 -15.12 1.63 -6.53
N SER A 319 -15.53 2.53 -5.66
CA SER A 319 -15.08 2.57 -4.28
C SER A 319 -16.27 2.77 -3.35
N ASP A 320 -16.31 2.03 -2.27
CA ASP A 320 -17.05 2.47 -1.09
C ASP A 320 -16.38 3.73 -0.49
N PHE A 321 -17.10 4.43 0.36
CA PHE A 321 -16.64 5.66 0.99
C PHE A 321 -16.21 5.46 2.46
N ASP A 322 -17.05 4.86 3.28
CA ASP A 322 -16.89 4.85 4.73
C ASP A 322 -15.85 3.80 5.14
N LEU A 323 -14.81 4.20 5.88
CA LEU A 323 -13.67 3.36 6.27
C LEU A 323 -12.82 2.82 5.09
N THR A 324 -13.35 2.82 3.87
CA THR A 324 -12.66 2.56 2.62
C THR A 324 -11.88 3.78 2.13
N CYS A 325 -12.57 4.92 1.94
CA CYS A 325 -11.93 6.20 1.58
C CYS A 325 -11.62 7.03 2.82
N THR A 326 -12.48 6.99 3.84
CA THR A 326 -12.35 7.78 5.07
C THR A 326 -11.63 7.01 6.17
N VAL A 327 -11.09 7.71 7.17
CA VAL A 327 -10.54 7.07 8.39
C VAL A 327 -11.63 6.86 9.45
N VAL A 328 -12.74 7.58 9.34
CA VAL A 328 -13.86 7.57 10.29
C VAL A 328 -15.18 7.47 9.54
N ASP A 329 -16.18 6.89 10.18
CA ASP A 329 -17.53 6.71 9.64
C ASP A 329 -18.25 8.06 9.45
N SER A 330 -18.84 8.27 8.27
CA SER A 330 -19.52 9.52 7.92
C SER A 330 -20.80 9.77 8.72
N SER A 331 -21.48 8.72 9.19
CA SER A 331 -22.70 8.85 10.01
C SER A 331 -22.38 9.50 11.37
N ALA A 332 -21.26 9.13 11.98
CA ALA A 332 -20.77 9.73 13.21
C ALA A 332 -20.41 11.22 13.03
N ILE A 333 -19.87 11.58 11.87
CA ILE A 333 -19.58 12.98 11.52
C ILE A 333 -20.88 13.79 11.39
N LEU A 334 -21.89 13.27 10.69
CA LEU A 334 -23.20 13.93 10.56
C LEU A 334 -23.88 14.12 11.93
N ALA A 335 -23.82 13.11 12.80
CA ALA A 335 -24.34 13.21 14.15
C ALA A 335 -23.60 14.27 14.98
N GLU A 336 -22.26 14.33 14.91
CA GLU A 336 -21.48 15.33 15.64
C GLU A 336 -21.79 16.76 15.14
N ILE A 337 -21.96 16.96 13.82
CA ILE A 337 -22.41 18.25 13.27
C ILE A 337 -23.76 18.62 13.85
N ALA A 338 -24.74 17.69 13.88
CA ALA A 338 -26.04 17.94 14.48
C ALA A 338 -25.92 18.36 15.94
N ILE A 339 -25.11 17.65 16.74
CA ILE A 339 -24.92 17.89 18.17
C ILE A 339 -24.26 19.23 18.45
N VAL A 340 -23.20 19.59 17.73
CA VAL A 340 -22.39 20.80 17.98
C VAL A 340 -23.11 22.06 17.52
N THR A 341 -23.90 21.97 16.45
CA THR A 341 -24.64 23.11 15.89
C THR A 341 -26.03 23.31 16.51
N ALA A 342 -26.45 22.40 17.41
CA ALA A 342 -27.74 22.49 18.08
C ALA A 342 -27.74 23.54 19.22
N PRO A 343 -28.91 24.14 19.50
CA PRO A 343 -29.07 25.06 20.62
C PRO A 343 -28.77 24.35 21.95
N LYS A 344 -28.18 25.10 22.89
CA LYS A 344 -28.01 24.64 24.27
C LYS A 344 -29.36 24.68 24.99
N SER A 345 -29.57 23.77 25.95
CA SER A 345 -30.82 23.61 26.71
C SER A 345 -31.35 24.91 27.34
N ASP A 346 -30.49 25.88 27.56
CA ASP A 346 -30.79 27.09 28.34
C ASP A 346 -31.06 28.34 27.47
N GLN A 347 -31.11 28.20 26.13
CA GLN A 347 -31.40 29.32 25.22
C GLN A 347 -32.86 29.29 24.76
N ASN A 348 -33.65 30.30 25.15
CA ASN A 348 -35.02 30.51 24.67
C ASN A 348 -35.04 30.61 23.14
N GLN A 349 -35.67 29.64 22.46
CA GLN A 349 -35.87 29.70 21.02
C GLN A 349 -36.94 30.74 20.67
N PRO A 350 -36.69 31.68 19.73
CA PRO A 350 -37.75 32.51 19.17
C PRO A 350 -38.76 31.63 18.41
N GLU A 351 -40.05 31.89 18.56
CA GLU A 351 -41.21 31.11 18.05
C GLU A 351 -41.27 30.87 16.53
N CYS A 352 -40.28 31.34 15.75
CA CYS A 352 -40.27 31.29 14.29
C CYS A 352 -39.28 30.26 13.70
N GLN A 353 -38.54 29.50 14.50
CA GLN A 353 -37.61 28.46 14.02
C GLN A 353 -38.24 27.07 14.10
N LEU A 354 -37.95 26.22 13.10
CA LEU A 354 -38.29 24.79 13.10
C LEU A 354 -37.89 24.14 14.44
N SER A 355 -38.85 23.56 15.16
CA SER A 355 -38.58 22.82 16.41
C SER A 355 -37.47 21.78 16.17
N ARG A 356 -36.31 22.03 16.80
CA ARG A 356 -35.07 21.25 16.72
C ARG A 356 -34.67 20.83 18.13
N MET A 357 -34.24 19.58 18.26
CA MET A 357 -33.71 19.02 19.50
C MET A 357 -32.52 19.83 20.04
N SER A 358 -32.39 19.89 21.36
CA SER A 358 -31.21 20.44 22.02
C SER A 358 -29.99 19.53 21.85
N SER A 359 -28.79 20.07 22.07
CA SER A 359 -27.53 19.30 22.00
C SER A 359 -27.52 18.07 22.93
N ALA A 360 -28.13 18.17 24.12
CA ALA A 360 -28.21 17.06 25.07
C ALA A 360 -29.17 15.95 24.61
N GLU A 361 -30.33 16.33 24.08
CA GLU A 361 -31.29 15.37 23.50
C GLU A 361 -30.68 14.65 22.29
N LEU A 362 -29.99 15.37 21.40
CA LEU A 362 -29.32 14.77 20.25
C LEU A 362 -28.26 13.75 20.65
N ARG A 363 -27.42 14.05 21.66
CA ARG A 363 -26.42 13.11 22.20
C ARG A 363 -27.10 11.84 22.73
N ASN A 364 -28.18 11.98 23.49
CA ASN A 364 -28.90 10.85 24.07
C ASN A 364 -29.58 10.00 22.99
N THR A 365 -30.26 10.63 22.04
CA THR A 365 -30.95 9.94 20.94
C THR A 365 -29.94 9.25 20.02
N TRP A 366 -28.83 9.90 19.66
CA TRP A 366 -27.77 9.27 18.88
C TRP A 366 -27.15 8.07 19.60
N GLY A 367 -26.87 8.21 20.90
CA GLY A 367 -26.36 7.11 21.71
C GLY A 367 -27.31 5.91 21.74
N LEU A 368 -28.62 6.15 21.86
CA LEU A 368 -29.63 5.10 21.82
C LEU A 368 -29.67 4.42 20.44
N LEU A 369 -29.74 5.19 19.35
CA LEU A 369 -29.80 4.67 17.98
C LEU A 369 -28.55 3.86 17.63
N SER A 370 -27.36 4.37 17.95
CA SER A 370 -26.08 3.69 17.71
C SER A 370 -25.95 2.40 18.51
N GLY A 371 -26.38 2.41 19.78
CA GLY A 371 -26.40 1.22 20.64
C GLY A 371 -27.34 0.15 20.07
N GLN A 372 -28.58 0.53 19.75
CA GLN A 372 -29.57 -0.37 19.14
C GLN A 372 -29.08 -0.93 17.80
N TYR A 373 -28.50 -0.10 16.94
CA TYR A 373 -27.93 -0.54 15.67
C TYR A 373 -26.86 -1.61 15.88
N THR A 374 -25.93 -1.38 16.81
CA THR A 374 -24.82 -2.31 17.06
C THR A 374 -25.33 -3.67 17.54
N GLU A 375 -26.28 -3.68 18.48
CA GLU A 375 -26.87 -4.91 19.02
C GLU A 375 -27.67 -5.69 17.97
N GLU A 376 -28.56 -5.00 17.25
CA GLU A 376 -29.39 -5.62 16.22
C GLU A 376 -28.59 -6.05 14.99
N TYR A 377 -27.54 -5.31 14.61
CA TYR A 377 -26.64 -5.68 13.53
C TYR A 377 -25.95 -7.01 13.83
N GLU A 378 -25.39 -7.17 15.03
CA GLU A 378 -24.72 -8.43 15.41
C GLU A 378 -25.72 -9.60 15.43
N GLN A 379 -26.93 -9.38 15.94
CA GLN A 379 -28.01 -10.38 15.87
C GLN A 379 -28.38 -10.73 14.42
N CYS A 380 -28.46 -9.73 13.55
CA CYS A 380 -28.71 -9.94 12.13
C CYS A 380 -27.58 -10.77 11.51
N ILE A 381 -26.32 -10.43 11.78
CA ILE A 381 -25.15 -11.19 11.31
C ILE A 381 -25.25 -12.65 11.79
N GLU A 382 -25.52 -12.91 13.07
CA GLU A 382 -25.70 -14.27 13.58
C GLU A 382 -26.84 -15.03 12.88
N SER A 383 -27.94 -14.35 12.57
CA SER A 383 -29.11 -14.97 11.95
C SER A 383 -28.90 -15.38 10.49
N ILE A 384 -28.04 -14.67 9.75
CA ILE A 384 -27.79 -14.94 8.33
C ILE A 384 -26.69 -15.98 8.10
N LEU A 385 -25.91 -16.29 9.14
CA LEU A 385 -24.82 -17.25 9.05
C LEU A 385 -25.36 -18.67 8.93
N PRO A 386 -24.92 -19.46 7.94
CA PRO A 386 -25.31 -20.85 7.82
C PRO A 386 -24.80 -21.67 9.02
N SER A 387 -25.58 -22.68 9.42
CA SER A 387 -25.23 -23.57 10.55
C SER A 387 -23.93 -24.39 10.34
N LYS A 388 -23.44 -24.48 9.10
CA LYS A 388 -22.21 -25.17 8.72
C LYS A 388 -21.49 -24.36 7.65
N GLU A 389 -20.17 -24.27 7.77
CA GLU A 389 -19.30 -23.68 6.77
C GLU A 389 -19.40 -24.46 5.45
N VAL A 390 -19.63 -23.74 4.34
CA VAL A 390 -19.73 -24.33 3.01
C VAL A 390 -18.33 -24.35 2.39
N LYS A 391 -17.92 -25.51 1.85
CA LYS A 391 -16.60 -25.67 1.21
C LYS A 391 -16.50 -25.05 -0.18
N GLU A 392 -17.63 -24.87 -0.86
CA GLU A 392 -17.71 -24.32 -2.21
C GLU A 392 -18.44 -22.97 -2.18
N PHE A 393 -17.93 -22.02 -2.96
CA PHE A 393 -18.51 -20.69 -3.07
C PHE A 393 -19.95 -20.76 -3.62
N ASN A 394 -20.90 -20.16 -2.90
CA ASN A 394 -22.30 -20.11 -3.31
C ASN A 394 -22.84 -18.67 -3.29
N TYR A 395 -22.79 -18.02 -4.45
CA TYR A 395 -23.26 -16.65 -4.63
C TYR A 395 -24.75 -16.48 -4.32
N GLU A 396 -25.61 -17.38 -4.80
CA GLU A 396 -27.06 -17.26 -4.63
C GLU A 396 -27.50 -17.37 -3.16
N ALA A 397 -26.88 -18.29 -2.42
CA ALA A 397 -27.13 -18.43 -0.99
C ALA A 397 -26.70 -17.18 -0.22
N LEU A 398 -25.51 -16.64 -0.52
CA LEU A 398 -25.00 -15.41 0.08
C LEU A 398 -25.91 -14.22 -0.25
N HIS A 399 -26.29 -14.06 -1.52
CA HIS A 399 -27.19 -13.02 -1.96
C HIS A 399 -28.54 -13.09 -1.24
N LYS A 400 -29.11 -14.30 -1.06
CA LYS A 400 -30.33 -14.50 -0.28
C LYS A 400 -30.15 -14.13 1.20
N ALA A 401 -29.00 -14.45 1.78
CA ALA A 401 -28.68 -14.12 3.18
C ALA A 401 -28.60 -12.60 3.38
N LEU A 402 -27.92 -11.89 2.48
CA LEU A 402 -27.76 -10.43 2.54
C LEU A 402 -29.05 -9.64 2.24
N LYS A 403 -30.12 -10.28 1.77
CA LYS A 403 -31.47 -9.68 1.76
C LYS A 403 -31.98 -9.40 3.17
N GLN A 404 -31.72 -10.29 4.14
CA GLN A 404 -32.14 -10.06 5.53
C GLN A 404 -31.38 -8.89 6.15
N LEU A 405 -30.07 -8.79 5.85
CA LEU A 405 -29.28 -7.62 6.23
C LEU A 405 -29.85 -6.36 5.60
N SER A 406 -30.28 -6.43 4.34
CA SER A 406 -30.90 -5.28 3.66
C SER A 406 -32.19 -4.83 4.33
N ASP A 407 -33.04 -5.76 4.77
CA ASP A 407 -34.26 -5.42 5.51
C ASP A 407 -33.93 -4.78 6.88
N PHE A 408 -32.85 -5.21 7.52
CA PHE A 408 -32.34 -4.60 8.75
C PHE A 408 -31.87 -3.15 8.50
N GLU A 409 -31.02 -2.91 7.51
CA GLU A 409 -30.50 -1.58 7.19
C GLU A 409 -31.65 -0.58 6.92
N LYS A 410 -32.67 -1.02 6.15
CA LYS A 410 -33.86 -0.21 5.84
C LYS A 410 -34.62 0.22 7.09
N ARG A 411 -34.78 -0.69 8.07
CA ARG A 411 -35.41 -0.36 9.36
C ARG A 411 -34.53 0.58 10.19
N ALA A 412 -33.22 0.36 10.22
CA ALA A 412 -32.29 1.22 10.94
C ALA A 412 -32.31 2.65 10.39
N ASN A 413 -32.27 2.82 9.07
CA ASN A 413 -32.37 4.13 8.42
C ASN A 413 -33.72 4.82 8.70
N SER A 414 -34.82 4.06 8.68
CA SER A 414 -36.15 4.60 9.02
C SER A 414 -36.17 5.19 10.43
N ARG A 415 -35.58 4.51 11.43
CA ARG A 415 -35.48 5.04 12.80
C ARG A 415 -34.69 6.34 12.89
N VAL A 416 -33.63 6.48 12.09
CA VAL A 416 -32.82 7.71 12.04
C VAL A 416 -33.65 8.87 11.51
N ILE A 417 -34.39 8.66 10.41
CA ILE A 417 -35.30 9.67 9.83
C ILE A 417 -36.40 10.04 10.84
N GLU A 418 -37.10 9.05 11.39
CA GLU A 418 -38.19 9.23 12.36
C GLU A 418 -37.74 9.95 13.63
N SER A 419 -36.50 9.74 14.07
CA SER A 419 -35.95 10.42 15.26
C SER A 419 -35.75 11.93 15.06
N GLY A 420 -35.64 12.39 13.81
CA GLY A 420 -35.33 13.79 13.49
C GLY A 420 -33.92 14.23 13.88
N VAL A 421 -33.01 13.31 14.22
CA VAL A 421 -31.65 13.62 14.71
C VAL A 421 -30.83 14.45 13.71
N LEU A 422 -31.13 14.34 12.41
CA LEU A 422 -30.45 15.05 11.32
C LEU A 422 -31.12 16.38 10.94
N LYS A 423 -32.23 16.74 11.59
CA LYS A 423 -32.97 17.98 11.32
C LYS A 423 -32.20 19.20 11.83
N GLY A 424 -32.18 20.26 11.02
CA GLY A 424 -31.58 21.53 11.39
C GLY A 424 -30.10 21.67 11.05
N ILE A 425 -29.45 20.62 10.52
CA ILE A 425 -28.07 20.71 10.03
C ILE A 425 -28.04 21.64 8.81
N SER A 426 -27.10 22.59 8.77
CA SER A 426 -26.94 23.47 7.61
C SER A 426 -26.10 22.81 6.51
N LEU A 427 -26.42 23.10 5.24
CA LEU A 427 -25.62 22.64 4.09
C LEU A 427 -24.18 23.15 4.15
N GLU A 428 -23.96 24.35 4.70
CA GLU A 428 -22.62 24.93 4.83
C GLU A 428 -21.77 24.14 5.85
N ASP A 429 -22.35 23.77 6.99
CA ASP A 429 -21.63 22.98 8.00
C ASP A 429 -21.29 21.58 7.47
N ILE A 430 -22.17 20.96 6.68
CA ILE A 430 -21.90 19.69 5.98
C ILE A 430 -20.70 19.84 5.05
N LYS A 431 -20.68 20.86 4.20
CA LYS A 431 -19.56 21.09 3.27
C LYS A 431 -18.26 21.33 4.01
N ARG A 432 -18.28 22.17 5.06
CA ARG A 432 -17.11 22.47 5.89
C ARG A 432 -16.57 21.23 6.60
N ALA A 433 -17.46 20.36 7.08
CA ALA A 433 -17.07 19.10 7.70
C ALA A 433 -16.46 18.13 6.66
N GLY A 434 -17.08 18.02 5.48
CA GLY A 434 -16.56 17.23 4.37
C GLY A 434 -15.16 17.65 3.97
N GLU A 435 -14.92 18.94 3.73
CA GLU A 435 -13.60 19.47 3.35
C GLU A 435 -12.49 19.21 4.39
N ARG A 436 -12.85 19.00 5.66
CA ARG A 436 -11.93 18.69 6.76
C ARG A 436 -11.83 17.21 7.06
N LEU A 437 -12.62 16.38 6.39
CA LEU A 437 -12.64 14.94 6.60
C LEU A 437 -11.30 14.34 6.18
N ILE A 438 -10.71 13.56 7.08
CA ILE A 438 -9.44 12.90 6.80
C ILE A 438 -9.72 11.63 5.99
N LEU A 439 -9.18 11.61 4.78
CA LEU A 439 -9.19 10.44 3.91
C LEU A 439 -7.95 9.57 4.16
N GLN A 440 -8.08 8.27 3.88
CA GLN A 440 -7.00 7.30 3.96
C GLN A 440 -5.81 7.75 3.10
N ASP A 441 -4.59 7.56 3.61
CA ASP A 441 -3.38 7.98 2.90
C ASP A 441 -3.32 7.33 1.50
N GLY A 442 -3.01 8.14 0.49
CA GLY A 442 -2.96 7.73 -0.91
C GLY A 442 -4.30 7.66 -1.65
N CYS A 443 -5.46 7.60 -0.98
CA CYS A 443 -6.80 7.51 -1.59
C CYS A 443 -7.04 8.62 -2.63
N THR A 444 -7.02 9.88 -2.19
CA THR A 444 -7.27 11.05 -3.05
C THR A 444 -6.29 11.11 -4.22
N SER A 445 -5.00 10.86 -3.96
CA SER A 445 -3.97 10.88 -5.00
C SER A 445 -4.19 9.80 -6.06
N PHE A 446 -4.63 8.60 -5.65
CA PHE A 446 -4.95 7.52 -6.56
C PHE A 446 -6.15 7.86 -7.45
N LEU A 447 -7.27 8.29 -6.86
CA LEU A 447 -8.48 8.65 -7.60
C LEU A 447 -8.22 9.82 -8.56
N GLN A 448 -7.48 10.84 -8.12
CA GLN A 448 -7.02 11.95 -8.97
C GLN A 448 -6.25 11.47 -10.20
N LYS A 449 -5.34 10.50 -10.04
CA LYS A 449 -4.53 9.99 -11.15
C LYS A 449 -5.37 9.26 -12.19
N ILE A 450 -6.45 8.59 -11.79
CA ILE A 450 -7.36 7.93 -12.73
C ILE A 450 -8.21 8.98 -13.46
N VAL A 451 -8.88 9.87 -12.71
CA VAL A 451 -9.79 10.87 -13.28
C VAL A 451 -9.08 11.85 -14.22
N LYS A 452 -7.83 12.24 -13.90
CA LYS A 452 -7.04 13.15 -14.74
C LYS A 452 -6.36 12.48 -15.92
N ASN A 453 -6.36 11.16 -16.02
CA ASN A 453 -5.71 10.44 -17.11
C ASN A 453 -6.68 10.25 -18.28
N GLU A 454 -6.74 11.26 -19.16
CA GLU A 454 -7.59 11.25 -20.37
C GLU A 454 -7.32 10.04 -21.28
N ASN A 455 -6.11 9.47 -21.23
CA ASN A 455 -5.71 8.33 -22.04
C ASN A 455 -6.03 6.97 -21.41
N LEU A 456 -6.67 6.92 -20.24
CA LEU A 456 -6.98 5.65 -19.56
C LEU A 456 -8.37 5.10 -19.88
N ASN A 457 -9.23 5.86 -20.60
CA ASN A 457 -10.65 5.54 -20.82
C ASN A 457 -11.30 4.91 -19.57
N ALA A 458 -11.25 5.66 -18.45
CA ALA A 458 -11.65 5.17 -17.14
C ALA A 458 -12.69 6.05 -16.47
N ASN A 459 -13.59 5.43 -15.71
CA ASN A 459 -14.55 6.10 -14.86
C ASN A 459 -14.36 5.67 -13.41
N VAL A 460 -14.62 6.61 -12.51
CA VAL A 460 -14.53 6.40 -11.06
C VAL A 460 -15.88 6.72 -10.44
N HIS A 461 -16.45 5.74 -9.76
CA HIS A 461 -17.73 5.84 -9.08
C HIS A 461 -17.53 5.61 -7.59
N VAL A 462 -18.08 6.52 -6.77
CA VAL A 462 -18.18 6.30 -5.31
C VAL A 462 -19.58 5.81 -5.04
N LEU A 463 -19.72 4.63 -4.44
CA LEU A 463 -21.00 3.99 -4.17
C LEU A 463 -21.12 3.72 -2.67
N SER A 464 -21.97 4.47 -1.97
CA SER A 464 -22.00 4.47 -0.50
C SER A 464 -23.42 4.53 0.05
N TYR A 465 -23.63 3.96 1.24
CA TYR A 465 -24.86 4.09 2.03
C TYR A 465 -24.97 5.41 2.79
N CYS A 466 -23.92 6.23 2.77
CA CYS A 466 -23.89 7.51 3.46
C CYS A 466 -25.18 8.29 3.20
N TRP A 467 -25.72 8.85 4.28
CA TRP A 467 -26.98 9.58 4.25
C TRP A 467 -26.91 10.91 3.47
N CYS A 468 -25.70 11.39 3.15
CA CYS A 468 -25.51 12.71 2.56
C CYS A 468 -24.41 12.74 1.48
N GLY A 469 -24.82 12.75 0.22
CA GLY A 469 -23.93 12.88 -0.94
C GLY A 469 -23.14 14.20 -0.98
N ASP A 470 -23.69 15.30 -0.44
CA ASP A 470 -22.96 16.57 -0.31
C ASP A 470 -21.71 16.45 0.58
N LEU A 471 -21.76 15.65 1.64
CA LEU A 471 -20.60 15.40 2.51
C LEU A 471 -19.49 14.68 1.74
N ILE A 472 -19.85 13.63 1.00
CA ILE A 472 -18.90 12.87 0.16
C ILE A 472 -18.27 13.80 -0.88
N ARG A 473 -19.09 14.52 -1.65
CA ARG A 473 -18.61 15.46 -2.69
C ARG A 473 -17.65 16.48 -2.08
N ALA A 474 -17.99 17.09 -0.95
CA ALA A 474 -17.15 18.06 -0.26
C ALA A 474 -15.81 17.48 0.21
N SER A 475 -15.78 16.22 0.65
CA SER A 475 -14.54 15.54 1.09
C SER A 475 -13.50 15.38 -0.01
N PHE A 476 -13.94 15.26 -1.27
CA PHE A 476 -13.06 15.16 -2.41
C PHE A 476 -12.72 16.51 -3.05
N SER A 477 -13.46 17.58 -2.71
CA SER A 477 -13.27 18.92 -3.28
C SER A 477 -11.89 19.51 -2.97
N SER A 478 -11.37 19.31 -1.76
CA SER A 478 -10.01 19.75 -1.37
C SER A 478 -8.93 19.07 -2.21
N GLY A 479 -9.21 17.87 -2.71
CA GLY A 479 -8.40 17.14 -3.67
C GLY A 479 -8.66 17.51 -5.14
N GLY A 480 -9.45 18.53 -5.46
CA GLY A 480 -9.77 18.87 -6.85
C GLY A 480 -10.48 17.75 -7.62
N LEU A 481 -11.20 16.88 -6.92
CA LEU A 481 -12.00 15.78 -7.46
C LEU A 481 -13.50 16.16 -7.51
N ASN A 482 -13.79 17.35 -8.00
CA ASN A 482 -15.15 17.92 -8.03
C ASN A 482 -16.12 17.20 -8.99
N VAL A 483 -15.61 16.32 -9.85
CA VAL A 483 -16.35 15.64 -10.94
C VAL A 483 -16.46 14.13 -10.70
N LEU A 484 -16.25 13.67 -9.46
CA LEU A 484 -16.49 12.27 -9.13
C LEU A 484 -17.99 11.95 -9.18
N ASP A 485 -18.32 10.82 -9.82
CA ASP A 485 -19.68 10.31 -9.83
C ASP A 485 -20.00 9.66 -8.48
N VAL A 486 -20.70 10.40 -7.62
CA VAL A 486 -21.12 9.95 -6.29
C VAL A 486 -22.55 9.41 -6.35
N HIS A 487 -22.71 8.17 -5.91
CA HIS A 487 -23.98 7.45 -5.80
C HIS A 487 -24.26 7.18 -4.32
N ALA A 488 -24.96 8.11 -3.68
CA ALA A 488 -25.33 8.04 -2.26
C ALA A 488 -26.71 8.68 -2.03
N ASN A 489 -27.20 8.61 -0.79
CA ASN A 489 -28.44 9.26 -0.40
C ASN A 489 -28.27 10.79 -0.31
N GLU A 490 -29.37 11.54 -0.37
CA GLU A 490 -29.33 13.01 -0.31
C GLU A 490 -30.26 13.55 0.76
N PHE A 491 -29.84 14.59 1.48
CA PHE A 491 -30.74 15.30 2.39
C PHE A 491 -31.74 16.17 1.63
N VAL A 492 -32.94 16.30 2.19
CA VAL A 492 -33.93 17.28 1.74
C VAL A 492 -33.75 18.58 2.54
N PHE A 493 -33.49 19.69 1.84
CA PHE A 493 -33.26 20.99 2.45
C PHE A 493 -34.44 21.95 2.26
N LYS A 494 -34.67 22.81 3.26
CA LYS A 494 -35.49 24.03 3.15
C LYS A 494 -34.59 25.21 3.49
N GLU A 495 -34.42 26.15 2.56
CA GLU A 495 -33.57 27.35 2.75
C GLU A 495 -32.14 27.01 3.24
N SER A 496 -31.56 25.91 2.72
CA SER A 496 -30.24 25.35 3.09
C SER A 496 -30.13 24.69 4.46
N ILE A 497 -31.26 24.47 5.14
CA ILE A 497 -31.34 23.72 6.42
C ILE A 497 -31.99 22.36 6.17
N SER A 498 -31.37 21.29 6.66
CA SER A 498 -31.89 19.93 6.53
C SER A 498 -33.23 19.80 7.25
N THR A 499 -34.20 19.23 6.55
CA THR A 499 -35.53 18.92 7.10
C THR A 499 -35.52 17.69 8.01
N GLY A 500 -34.44 16.89 7.97
CA GLY A 500 -34.35 15.56 8.59
C GLY A 500 -34.72 14.42 7.65
N GLU A 501 -35.40 14.72 6.54
CA GLU A 501 -35.76 13.73 5.52
C GLU A 501 -34.58 13.41 4.59
N ILE A 502 -34.54 12.16 4.13
CA ILE A 502 -33.49 11.64 3.24
C ILE A 502 -34.13 11.09 1.96
N VAL A 503 -33.65 11.54 0.80
CA VAL A 503 -33.91 10.91 -0.49
C VAL A 503 -33.05 9.66 -0.58
N ILE A 504 -33.68 8.52 -0.36
CA ILE A 504 -33.05 7.21 -0.41
C ILE A 504 -32.81 6.80 -1.87
N LYS A 505 -31.53 6.60 -2.22
CA LYS A 505 -31.08 6.05 -3.50
C LYS A 505 -30.38 4.70 -3.33
N VAL A 506 -29.57 4.57 -2.27
CA VAL A 506 -28.76 3.38 -1.96
C VAL A 506 -28.69 3.24 -0.44
N GLU A 507 -29.35 2.25 0.14
CA GLU A 507 -29.42 2.09 1.59
C GLU A 507 -29.12 0.66 2.09
N SER A 508 -28.86 -0.27 1.17
CA SER A 508 -28.66 -1.67 1.54
C SER A 508 -27.74 -2.45 0.58
N PRO A 509 -27.16 -3.60 1.00
CA PRO A 509 -26.36 -4.49 0.15
C PRO A 509 -26.97 -4.77 -1.22
N ILE A 510 -28.28 -4.98 -1.25
CA ILE A 510 -29.01 -5.28 -2.48
C ILE A 510 -29.15 -4.04 -3.37
N ASP A 511 -29.41 -2.87 -2.79
CA ASP A 511 -29.51 -1.63 -3.57
C ASP A 511 -28.12 -1.26 -4.15
N LYS A 512 -27.04 -1.50 -3.40
CA LYS A 512 -25.65 -1.28 -3.86
C LYS A 512 -25.34 -2.14 -5.08
N VAL A 513 -25.57 -3.45 -5.03
CA VAL A 513 -25.26 -4.33 -6.16
C VAL A 513 -26.14 -4.03 -7.38
N GLN A 514 -27.39 -3.61 -7.18
CA GLN A 514 -28.26 -3.13 -8.25
C GLN A 514 -27.71 -1.85 -8.88
N ALA A 515 -27.30 -0.86 -8.08
CA ALA A 515 -26.69 0.36 -8.57
C ALA A 515 -25.39 0.08 -9.35
N PHE A 516 -24.53 -0.81 -8.83
CA PHE A 516 -23.32 -1.28 -9.52
C PHE A 516 -23.66 -1.85 -10.91
N ASN A 517 -24.60 -2.80 -11.00
CA ASN A 517 -24.99 -3.42 -12.26
C ASN A 517 -25.57 -2.38 -13.24
N ASN A 518 -26.46 -1.51 -12.77
CA ASN A 518 -27.04 -0.43 -13.58
C ASN A 518 -25.97 0.53 -14.14
N ILE A 519 -24.91 0.81 -13.37
CA ILE A 519 -23.81 1.65 -13.83
C ILE A 519 -22.99 0.92 -14.90
N VAL A 520 -22.65 -0.36 -14.67
CA VAL A 520 -21.89 -1.17 -15.63
C VAL A 520 -22.64 -1.35 -16.96
N GLU A 521 -23.97 -1.47 -16.92
CA GLU A 521 -24.83 -1.58 -18.11
C GLU A 521 -24.86 -0.30 -18.96
N LYS A 522 -24.74 0.89 -18.33
CA LYS A 522 -24.73 2.19 -19.05
C LYS A 522 -23.59 2.33 -20.05
N TYR A 523 -22.47 1.64 -19.83
CA TYR A 523 -21.28 1.74 -20.68
C TYR A 523 -21.32 0.84 -21.93
N GLY A 524 -22.47 0.22 -22.25
CA GLY A 524 -22.65 -0.58 -23.47
C GLY A 524 -21.83 -1.87 -23.50
N ASN A 525 -21.89 -2.62 -24.61
CA ASN A 525 -21.13 -3.87 -24.81
C ASN A 525 -20.09 -3.77 -25.92
N ASP A 526 -19.91 -2.59 -26.52
CA ASP A 526 -19.02 -2.39 -27.68
C ASP A 526 -17.54 -2.49 -27.32
N ARG A 527 -17.21 -2.43 -26.02
CA ARG A 527 -15.86 -2.46 -25.47
C ARG A 527 -15.73 -3.50 -24.38
N LYS A 528 -14.50 -3.97 -24.17
CA LYS A 528 -14.17 -4.91 -23.10
C LYS A 528 -14.09 -4.15 -21.77
N LYS A 529 -15.09 -4.39 -20.91
CA LYS A 529 -15.18 -3.78 -19.58
C LYS A 529 -14.30 -4.52 -18.60
N LEU A 530 -13.57 -3.78 -17.78
CA LEU A 530 -12.85 -4.29 -16.62
C LEU A 530 -13.34 -3.54 -15.38
N THR A 531 -13.98 -4.25 -14.47
CA THR A 531 -14.55 -3.68 -13.25
C THR A 531 -13.67 -3.98 -12.04
N VAL A 532 -13.36 -2.93 -11.27
CA VAL A 532 -12.64 -3.05 -10.00
C VAL A 532 -13.51 -2.43 -8.91
N TYR A 533 -13.74 -3.15 -7.82
CA TYR A 533 -14.46 -2.61 -6.66
C TYR A 533 -13.56 -2.65 -5.43
N VAL A 534 -13.43 -1.51 -4.74
CA VAL A 534 -12.73 -1.40 -3.45
C VAL A 534 -13.75 -1.14 -2.34
N GLY A 535 -13.75 -1.97 -1.29
CA GLY A 535 -14.64 -1.82 -0.14
C GLY A 535 -14.08 -2.49 1.11
N ASP A 536 -14.72 -2.33 2.26
CA ASP A 536 -14.22 -2.84 3.55
C ASP A 536 -15.27 -3.63 4.34
N SER A 537 -16.55 -3.55 3.97
CA SER A 537 -17.67 -3.99 4.81
C SER A 537 -18.49 -5.13 4.23
N VAL A 538 -19.34 -5.76 5.07
CA VAL A 538 -20.34 -6.77 4.64
C VAL A 538 -21.27 -6.21 3.57
N GLY A 539 -21.59 -4.92 3.67
CA GLY A 539 -22.47 -4.26 2.72
C GLY A 539 -21.88 -4.16 1.31
N ASP A 540 -20.57 -4.27 1.16
CA ASP A 540 -19.89 -4.24 -0.14
C ASP A 540 -19.72 -5.62 -0.75
N LEU A 541 -19.97 -6.68 0.01
CA LEU A 541 -19.59 -8.05 -0.34
C LEU A 541 -20.17 -8.50 -1.70
N LEU A 542 -21.40 -8.10 -2.03
CA LEU A 542 -21.99 -8.42 -3.34
C LEU A 542 -21.30 -7.67 -4.48
N CYS A 543 -21.04 -6.38 -4.34
CA CYS A 543 -20.35 -5.60 -5.37
C CYS A 543 -18.90 -6.07 -5.55
N LEU A 544 -18.22 -6.38 -4.45
CA LEU A 544 -16.88 -6.97 -4.44
C LEU A 544 -16.84 -8.29 -5.22
N LEU A 545 -17.87 -9.12 -5.09
CA LEU A 545 -17.96 -10.40 -5.79
C LEU A 545 -18.44 -10.26 -7.24
N GLU A 546 -19.28 -9.28 -7.58
CA GLU A 546 -19.71 -9.05 -8.97
C GLU A 546 -18.62 -8.44 -9.83
N ALA A 547 -17.77 -7.59 -9.26
CA ALA A 547 -16.64 -7.00 -9.98
C ALA A 547 -15.65 -8.06 -10.45
N ASP A 548 -15.00 -7.82 -11.60
CA ASP A 548 -13.95 -8.69 -12.13
C ASP A 548 -12.79 -8.83 -11.14
N ILE A 549 -12.53 -7.76 -10.38
CA ILE A 549 -11.56 -7.70 -9.30
C ILE A 549 -12.19 -7.02 -8.08
N GLY A 550 -12.53 -7.81 -7.06
CA GLY A 550 -12.91 -7.31 -5.75
C GLY A 550 -11.72 -7.14 -4.82
N ILE A 551 -11.52 -5.92 -4.32
CA ILE A 551 -10.43 -5.57 -3.40
C ILE A 551 -11.03 -5.15 -2.05
N VAL A 552 -10.68 -5.91 -1.01
CA VAL A 552 -11.04 -5.62 0.37
C VAL A 552 -9.92 -4.82 1.03
N ILE A 553 -10.22 -3.61 1.46
CA ILE A 553 -9.30 -2.81 2.28
C ILE A 553 -9.69 -2.94 3.76
N GLY A 554 -8.68 -3.06 4.64
CA GLY A 554 -8.91 -3.18 6.08
C GLY A 554 -9.18 -4.61 6.58
N SER A 555 -9.71 -4.71 7.79
CA SER A 555 -9.72 -5.95 8.59
C SER A 555 -11.09 -6.29 9.20
N SER A 556 -12.20 -5.92 8.54
CA SER A 556 -13.55 -6.23 9.02
C SER A 556 -13.72 -7.73 9.30
N SER A 557 -13.99 -8.06 10.57
CA SER A 557 -14.17 -9.43 11.03
C SER A 557 -15.48 -10.01 10.52
N SER A 558 -16.57 -9.24 10.54
CA SER A 558 -17.89 -9.66 10.07
C SER A 558 -17.89 -9.95 8.57
N LEU A 559 -17.23 -9.12 7.75
CA LEU A 559 -17.05 -9.37 6.31
C LEU A 559 -16.38 -10.71 6.06
N ARG A 560 -15.25 -10.96 6.74
CA ARG A 560 -14.49 -12.21 6.59
C ARG A 560 -15.27 -13.41 7.09
N ARG A 561 -15.95 -13.27 8.23
CA ARG A 561 -16.77 -14.32 8.83
C ARG A 561 -17.90 -14.75 7.90
N ILE A 562 -18.68 -13.80 7.38
CA ILE A 562 -19.77 -14.09 6.45
C ILE A 562 -19.20 -14.65 5.15
N GLY A 563 -18.26 -13.94 4.53
CA GLY A 563 -17.67 -14.37 3.26
C GLY A 563 -17.17 -15.82 3.32
N SER A 564 -16.35 -16.17 4.32
CA SER A 564 -15.81 -17.52 4.45
C SER A 564 -16.89 -18.58 4.67
N GLN A 565 -17.94 -18.28 5.44
CA GLN A 565 -19.04 -19.25 5.64
C GLN A 565 -19.81 -19.55 4.36
N PHE A 566 -19.83 -18.63 3.40
CA PHE A 566 -20.39 -18.82 2.06
C PHE A 566 -19.35 -19.23 1.01
N GLY A 567 -18.15 -19.63 1.44
CA GLY A 567 -17.09 -20.16 0.58
C GLY A 567 -16.26 -19.10 -0.15
N VAL A 568 -16.29 -17.83 0.27
CA VAL A 568 -15.41 -16.78 -0.27
C VAL A 568 -14.01 -16.92 0.31
N SER A 569 -13.00 -16.89 -0.55
CA SER A 569 -11.59 -16.89 -0.19
C SER A 569 -11.03 -15.47 -0.17
N PHE A 570 -10.49 -15.06 0.98
CA PHE A 570 -9.79 -13.79 1.13
C PHE A 570 -8.29 -14.01 0.99
N VAL A 571 -7.70 -13.48 -0.08
CA VAL A 571 -6.30 -13.71 -0.44
C VAL A 571 -5.55 -12.38 -0.39
N PRO A 572 -4.43 -12.25 0.33
CA PRO A 572 -3.62 -11.03 0.24
C PRO A 572 -3.23 -10.74 -1.21
N LEU A 573 -3.39 -9.48 -1.64
CA LEU A 573 -3.30 -9.10 -3.05
C LEU A 573 -1.97 -9.54 -3.67
N TYR A 574 -0.84 -9.24 -3.02
CA TYR A 574 0.49 -9.57 -3.55
C TYR A 574 0.72 -11.09 -3.77
N PRO A 575 0.56 -11.98 -2.77
CA PRO A 575 0.59 -13.43 -3.00
C PRO A 575 -0.37 -13.92 -4.09
N GLY A 576 -1.58 -13.34 -4.14
CA GLY A 576 -2.57 -13.64 -5.17
C GLY A 576 -2.07 -13.27 -6.58
N LEU A 577 -1.43 -12.12 -6.72
CA LEU A 577 -0.82 -11.66 -7.97
C LEU A 577 0.37 -12.51 -8.38
N VAL A 578 1.23 -12.90 -7.45
CA VAL A 578 2.38 -13.79 -7.74
C VAL A 578 1.89 -15.15 -8.26
N LYS A 579 0.83 -15.70 -7.66
CA LYS A 579 0.18 -16.92 -8.15
C LYS A 579 -0.40 -16.73 -9.55
N LYS A 580 -1.15 -15.65 -9.79
CA LYS A 580 -1.72 -15.32 -11.10
C LYS A 580 -0.65 -15.11 -12.16
N GLN A 581 0.45 -14.42 -11.83
CA GLN A 581 1.59 -14.24 -12.72
C GLN A 581 2.20 -15.59 -13.09
N LYS A 582 2.38 -16.50 -12.13
CA LYS A 582 2.93 -17.84 -12.37
C LYS A 582 2.07 -18.66 -13.35
N GLU A 583 0.75 -18.52 -13.24
CA GLU A 583 -0.24 -19.18 -14.11
C GLU A 583 -0.44 -18.45 -15.44
N TYR A 584 0.16 -17.27 -15.62
CA TYR A 584 -0.09 -16.42 -16.79
C TYR A 584 0.59 -16.97 -18.04
N VAL A 585 -0.23 -17.28 -19.04
CA VAL A 585 0.21 -17.72 -20.38
C VAL A 585 -0.14 -16.62 -21.38
N GLU A 586 0.78 -16.30 -22.27
CA GLU A 586 0.60 -15.30 -23.33
C GLU A 586 -0.64 -15.64 -24.18
N GLY A 587 -1.56 -14.67 -24.33
CA GLY A 587 -2.84 -14.87 -25.03
C GLY A 587 -3.98 -15.45 -24.19
N SER A 588 -3.79 -15.69 -22.88
CA SER A 588 -4.90 -16.10 -22.00
C SER A 588 -5.90 -14.96 -21.79
N SER A 589 -7.06 -15.04 -22.43
CA SER A 589 -8.18 -14.12 -22.18
C SER A 589 -8.87 -14.47 -20.85
N GLY A 590 -9.09 -13.48 -19.97
CA GLY A 590 -9.95 -13.64 -18.79
C GLY A 590 -9.25 -14.11 -17.50
N ILE A 591 -8.09 -13.52 -17.18
CA ILE A 591 -7.38 -13.74 -15.90
C ILE A 591 -8.26 -13.39 -14.69
N TRP A 592 -9.05 -12.33 -14.85
CA TRP A 592 -9.98 -11.76 -13.88
C TRP A 592 -11.40 -12.05 -14.31
N LYS A 593 -12.23 -12.50 -13.36
CA LYS A 593 -13.63 -12.83 -13.58
C LYS A 593 -14.41 -12.54 -12.31
N GLY A 594 -15.54 -11.87 -12.48
CA GLY A 594 -16.55 -11.74 -11.44
C GLY A 594 -17.06 -13.11 -10.98
N ARG A 595 -17.58 -13.14 -9.76
CA ARG A 595 -18.15 -14.31 -9.07
C ARG A 595 -17.20 -15.50 -8.99
N SER A 596 -15.89 -15.26 -8.96
CA SER A 596 -14.88 -16.31 -8.75
C SER A 596 -14.85 -16.87 -7.33
N GLY A 597 -15.47 -16.17 -6.37
CA GLY A 597 -15.38 -16.46 -4.95
C GLY A 597 -14.03 -16.06 -4.32
N ILE A 598 -13.17 -15.35 -5.06
CA ILE A 598 -11.88 -14.85 -4.54
C ILE A 598 -11.94 -13.34 -4.42
N LEU A 599 -11.63 -12.83 -3.23
CA LEU A 599 -11.47 -11.41 -2.94
C LEU A 599 -10.04 -11.12 -2.50
N TYR A 600 -9.47 -10.02 -2.98
CA TYR A 600 -8.09 -9.65 -2.71
C TYR A 600 -8.00 -8.67 -1.55
N THR A 601 -7.19 -8.95 -0.54
CA THR A 601 -7.08 -8.05 0.62
C THR A 601 -5.84 -7.18 0.54
N VAL A 602 -5.99 -5.90 0.85
CA VAL A 602 -4.91 -4.90 0.92
C VAL A 602 -4.89 -4.20 2.26
N SER A 603 -3.71 -3.70 2.64
CA SER A 603 -3.51 -2.92 3.86
C SER A 603 -3.55 -1.40 3.64
N SER A 604 -3.45 -0.94 2.39
CA SER A 604 -3.41 0.48 2.06
C SER A 604 -3.77 0.76 0.59
N TRP A 605 -4.13 2.01 0.30
CA TRP A 605 -4.31 2.50 -1.08
C TRP A 605 -3.00 2.50 -1.89
N ALA A 606 -1.84 2.46 -1.25
CA ALA A 606 -0.57 2.30 -1.94
C ALA A 606 -0.50 0.96 -2.70
N GLU A 607 -1.00 -0.12 -2.12
CA GLU A 607 -1.08 -1.43 -2.79
C GLU A 607 -2.06 -1.40 -3.96
N VAL A 608 -3.22 -0.77 -3.78
CA VAL A 608 -4.23 -0.60 -4.84
C VAL A 608 -3.63 0.19 -6.02
N GLN A 609 -2.95 1.30 -5.74
CA GLN A 609 -2.28 2.07 -6.77
C GLN A 609 -1.16 1.29 -7.44
N ALA A 610 -0.30 0.62 -6.67
CA ALA A 610 0.83 -0.13 -7.21
C ALA A 610 0.38 -1.29 -8.10
N PHE A 611 -0.71 -1.96 -7.73
CA PHE A 611 -1.35 -2.97 -8.56
C PHE A 611 -1.96 -2.38 -9.85
N ILE A 612 -2.79 -1.34 -9.73
CA ILE A 612 -3.57 -0.84 -10.87
C ILE A 612 -2.71 0.02 -11.80
N LEU A 613 -2.08 1.06 -11.28
CA LEU A 613 -1.33 2.06 -12.05
C LEU A 613 0.18 1.80 -12.07
N GLY A 614 0.71 1.10 -11.07
CA GLY A 614 2.15 0.91 -10.89
C GLY A 614 2.88 2.17 -10.44
N TRP A 615 4.20 2.11 -10.53
CA TRP A 615 5.07 3.27 -10.34
C TRP A 615 5.11 4.10 -11.62
N VAL A 616 4.44 5.24 -11.61
CA VAL A 616 4.57 6.25 -12.65
C VAL A 616 5.32 7.43 -12.02
N PHE A 617 6.57 7.62 -12.44
CA PHE A 617 7.38 8.75 -12.03
C PHE A 617 6.61 10.05 -12.34
N GLN A 618 6.58 10.99 -11.38
CA GLN A 618 6.07 12.36 -11.57
C GLN A 618 6.98 13.16 -12.53
N SER A 619 7.19 12.65 -13.73
CA SER A 619 7.60 13.46 -14.87
C SER A 619 6.52 13.28 -15.92
N GLU A 620 5.53 14.17 -15.88
CA GLU A 620 4.58 14.38 -16.97
C GLU A 620 5.29 14.53 -18.34
N LEU A 621 6.59 14.84 -18.35
CA LEU A 621 7.41 14.91 -19.56
C LEU A 621 7.72 13.57 -20.22
N LEU A 622 8.04 12.49 -19.50
CA LEU A 622 8.54 11.27 -20.17
C LEU A 622 7.40 10.45 -20.79
N CYS A 623 6.23 10.38 -20.14
CA CYS A 623 5.03 9.82 -20.76
C CYS A 623 4.61 10.64 -21.97
N ARG A 624 4.64 11.99 -21.90
CA ARG A 624 4.40 12.84 -23.07
C ARG A 624 5.42 12.60 -24.17
N PHE A 625 6.69 12.35 -23.86
CA PHE A 625 7.74 12.17 -24.86
C PHE A 625 7.69 10.79 -25.53
N ILE A 626 7.51 9.71 -24.76
CA ILE A 626 7.34 8.34 -25.29
C ILE A 626 6.02 8.23 -26.06
N PHE A 627 4.96 8.89 -25.58
CA PHE A 627 3.68 8.97 -26.28
C PHE A 627 3.78 9.83 -27.55
N TRP A 628 4.49 10.96 -27.52
CA TRP A 628 4.77 11.78 -28.71
C TRP A 628 5.59 11.01 -29.75
N ILE A 629 6.58 10.21 -29.34
CA ILE A 629 7.33 9.32 -30.23
C ILE A 629 6.42 8.24 -30.82
N LYS A 630 5.53 7.62 -30.02
CA LYS A 630 4.53 6.65 -30.52
C LYS A 630 3.52 7.29 -31.50
N LEU A 631 3.12 8.54 -31.26
CA LEU A 631 2.23 9.31 -32.15
C LEU A 631 2.95 9.66 -33.47
N GLN A 632 4.22 10.06 -33.40
CA GLN A 632 5.05 10.35 -34.58
C GLN A 632 5.35 9.08 -35.38
N THR A 633 5.61 7.95 -34.73
CA THR A 633 5.85 6.66 -35.42
C THR A 633 4.58 6.06 -36.04
N ARG A 634 3.39 6.25 -35.45
CA ARG A 634 2.11 5.94 -36.11
C ARG A 634 1.84 6.87 -37.31
N ASN A 635 2.20 8.15 -37.24
CA ASN A 635 2.06 9.10 -38.36
C ASN A 635 3.11 8.93 -39.47
N LEU A 636 4.27 8.35 -39.18
CA LEU A 636 5.31 8.06 -40.18
C LEU A 636 4.93 6.94 -41.17
N GLY A 637 3.88 6.15 -40.87
CA GLY A 637 3.26 5.23 -41.83
C GLY A 637 2.50 5.94 -42.97
N GLY A 638 2.06 7.19 -42.76
CA GLY A 638 1.41 8.04 -43.77
C GLY A 638 2.37 8.99 -44.49
N PHE A 639 3.53 9.30 -43.90
CA PHE A 639 4.51 10.24 -44.47
C PHE A 639 5.34 9.70 -45.64
N LYS A 640 5.29 8.40 -45.92
CA LYS A 640 5.93 7.81 -47.12
C LYS A 640 5.17 8.05 -48.43
N GLN A 641 3.98 8.64 -48.40
CA GLN A 641 3.21 8.99 -49.60
C GLN A 641 3.16 10.49 -49.91
N GLN A 642 3.77 11.34 -49.07
CA GLN A 642 3.74 12.79 -49.19
C GLN A 642 5.14 13.44 -49.31
N MET A 643 6.12 12.65 -49.75
CA MET A 643 7.50 13.07 -50.08
C MET A 643 7.81 12.90 -51.59
N ASN A 644 6.78 12.98 -52.43
CA ASN A 644 6.91 12.99 -53.91
C ASN A 644 6.32 14.26 -54.56
N PHE A 645 6.02 15.31 -53.79
CA PHE A 645 5.39 16.54 -54.32
C PHE A 645 6.06 17.86 -53.91
N ILE A 646 7.26 17.84 -53.35
CA ILE A 646 8.08 19.05 -53.16
C ILE A 646 9.50 18.76 -53.64
N SER A 647 9.60 18.55 -54.96
CA SER A 647 10.84 18.68 -55.74
C SER A 647 10.42 19.32 -57.06
N LEU A 648 10.00 20.59 -56.99
CA LEU A 648 9.88 21.53 -58.10
C LEU A 648 9.37 22.87 -57.54
N SER A 649 10.23 23.88 -57.65
CA SER A 649 9.98 25.32 -57.47
C SER A 649 10.41 25.93 -56.12
N ILE A 650 11.56 26.60 -56.21
CA ILE A 650 12.18 27.66 -55.37
C ILE A 650 13.02 27.19 -54.20
#